data_AF-A0A661XYT8-F1
#
_entry.id   AF-A0A661XYT8-F1
#
_cell.length_a   1.000
_cell.length_b   1.000
_cell.length_c   1.000
_cell.angle_alpha   90.00
_cell.angle_beta   90.00
_cell.angle_gamma   90.00
#
_symmetry.space_group_name_H-M   'P 1'
#
loop_
_entity.id
_entity.type
_entity.pdbx_description
1 polymer ?
#
loop_
_entity_poly.entity_id
_entity_poly.type
_entity_poly.pdbx_seq_one_letter_code
_entity_poly.pdbx_strand_id
1 'polypeptide(L)'
;MAEQVSLLTKKSSANKQKTTYSYEEAFEAAKAYFKGDELAANVWINKYALKDSQGLIYESNPDQMHHRLASELARIESKYPNSMSEDEIYDVLKDFKHIVPQGGPMTGIGNNLQISSLSNCFVIGSSGKADSYGGVMKIDEEQVQLMKRRGGVGHDLTHIRPKGSPVMNSALSSTGVVPFMERYSNSTREVAQDGRRGALMLTISIKHPDAEEFIDAKLDGTKVTGANVSIKMDDKFMQAVKDDTEYEQQFPVESDNPVYTKKINAKNLWNKIIHNAWKSAEPGILFWDKIVSEAIPDHYADYGFTTISTNPCGEIPLCPYDSCRLLALNLFGYVDDPFTKKATFNFEKFKVHAGIAQRIMDDIVDLEIEKIDRIIDKIESDPEADEVKSTELNLWLKIREKSIQGRRTGVGITAEGDMLAALGIQYGSKKGIEFSTKVHKSLAIEAYRSSVHMARDRGAFPIYETQREKDNPFINRIKNADPELYKEMEKYGRRNISMLTIAPTGTTSIMTQTTSGIEPVFMVSYKRRRKVNPNDKSSRIDFIDETGDSWEEYNVFHHNFLKWLELNDYNPDEVTKMNDDELKKIIAKSPYHKSTANNVDWVSKVNMQGEVQKWVDHSISVTVNVPNDVKEEIVSDIYLAGWESGCKGITVYR
;
A
#
# COMPACT_ATOMS: atom_id res chain seq x y z
N MET A 1 13.24 -5.62 44.14
CA MET A 1 12.73 -6.00 42.80
C MET A 1 11.29 -6.52 42.79
N ALA A 2 10.74 -7.13 43.86
CA ALA A 2 9.32 -7.49 43.91
C ALA A 2 8.38 -6.32 44.33
N GLU A 3 8.88 -5.31 45.06
CA GLU A 3 8.06 -4.17 45.52
C GLU A 3 7.97 -3.00 44.53
N GLN A 4 8.91 -2.85 43.60
CA GLN A 4 8.83 -1.81 42.55
C GLN A 4 7.84 -2.15 41.42
N VAL A 5 7.52 -3.43 41.23
CA VAL A 5 6.47 -3.89 40.30
C VAL A 5 5.06 -3.63 40.87
N SER A 6 4.94 -3.50 42.20
CA SER A 6 3.68 -3.22 42.90
C SER A 6 3.27 -1.73 42.91
N LEU A 7 4.22 -0.82 42.66
CA LEU A 7 3.98 0.62 42.72
C LEU A 7 3.60 1.25 41.37
N LEU A 8 3.93 0.61 40.24
CA LEU A 8 3.48 1.02 38.90
C LEU A 8 2.04 0.59 38.58
N THR A 9 1.42 -0.25 39.42
CA THR A 9 0.04 -0.75 39.25
C THR A 9 -1.01 0.01 40.06
N LYS A 10 -0.64 1.04 40.84
CA LYS A 10 -1.55 1.76 41.76
C LYS A 10 -1.99 3.18 41.35
N LYS A 11 -1.77 3.58 40.10
CA LYS A 11 -2.42 4.77 39.51
C LYS A 11 -3.09 4.43 38.18
N SER A 12 -4.08 3.56 38.24
CA SER A 12 -5.07 3.36 37.19
C SER A 12 -6.44 3.55 37.81
N SER A 13 -7.07 4.67 37.50
CA SER A 13 -8.49 4.93 37.70
C SER A 13 -9.33 3.72 37.24
N ALA A 14 -10.23 3.25 38.10
CA ALA A 14 -11.39 2.39 37.79
C ALA A 14 -11.22 1.41 36.61
N ASN A 15 -10.51 0.30 36.84
CA ASN A 15 -10.49 -0.83 35.91
C ASN A 15 -11.88 -1.50 35.92
N LYS A 16 -12.78 -1.08 35.02
CA LYS A 16 -13.82 -1.99 34.53
C LYS A 16 -13.07 -3.21 34.00
N GLN A 17 -13.34 -4.40 34.56
CA GLN A 17 -12.84 -5.66 34.00
C GLN A 17 -13.21 -5.66 32.51
N LYS A 18 -12.21 -5.53 31.64
CA LYS A 18 -12.48 -5.55 30.19
C LYS A 18 -12.94 -6.96 29.85
N THR A 19 -14.10 -7.07 29.21
CA THR A 19 -14.60 -8.33 28.70
C THR A 19 -13.60 -8.93 27.73
N THR A 20 -13.34 -10.22 27.87
CA THR A 20 -12.48 -11.01 26.99
C THR A 20 -13.28 -12.14 26.38
N TYR A 21 -12.88 -12.58 25.19
CA TYR A 21 -13.55 -13.62 24.41
C TYR A 21 -12.55 -14.73 24.07
N SER A 22 -13.04 -15.97 24.02
CA SER A 22 -12.33 -17.07 23.38
C SER A 22 -12.24 -16.86 21.87
N TYR A 23 -11.36 -17.61 21.22
CA TYR A 23 -11.24 -17.56 19.76
C TYR A 23 -12.54 -18.00 19.08
N GLU A 24 -13.17 -19.06 19.57
CA GLU A 24 -14.42 -19.59 19.04
C GLU A 24 -15.59 -18.59 19.17
N GLU A 25 -15.70 -17.90 20.32
CA GLU A 25 -16.72 -16.86 20.52
C GLU A 25 -16.53 -15.68 19.56
N ALA A 26 -15.29 -15.21 19.41
CA ALA A 26 -14.99 -14.14 18.46
C ALA A 26 -15.20 -14.60 17.01
N PHE A 27 -14.87 -15.85 16.69
CA PHE A 27 -15.05 -16.44 15.36
C PHE A 27 -16.51 -16.50 14.94
N GLU A 28 -17.38 -17.05 15.78
CA GLU A 28 -18.81 -17.13 15.45
C GLU A 28 -19.46 -15.75 15.37
N ALA A 29 -19.08 -14.81 16.25
CA ALA A 29 -19.60 -13.44 16.20
C ALA A 29 -19.11 -12.66 14.96
N ALA A 30 -17.84 -12.80 14.58
CA ALA A 30 -17.30 -12.19 13.36
C ALA A 30 -17.85 -12.85 12.10
N LYS A 31 -18.04 -14.17 12.09
CA LYS A 31 -18.67 -14.90 10.98
C LYS A 31 -20.10 -14.45 10.78
N ALA A 32 -20.87 -14.27 11.86
CA ALA A 32 -22.21 -13.69 11.79
C ALA A 32 -22.19 -12.27 11.21
N TYR A 33 -21.23 -11.44 11.62
CA TYR A 33 -21.02 -10.09 11.07
C TYR A 33 -20.78 -10.11 9.55
N PHE A 34 -19.90 -11.00 9.07
CA PHE A 34 -19.63 -11.18 7.64
C PHE A 34 -20.61 -12.14 6.93
N LYS A 35 -21.80 -12.34 7.49
CA LYS A 35 -22.90 -13.12 6.88
C LYS A 35 -22.50 -14.54 6.46
N GLY A 36 -21.64 -15.18 7.26
CA GLY A 36 -21.17 -16.55 7.04
C GLY A 36 -19.78 -16.67 6.40
N ASP A 37 -19.14 -15.57 5.99
CA ASP A 37 -17.79 -15.62 5.39
C ASP A 37 -16.71 -15.88 6.44
N GLU A 38 -16.29 -17.14 6.50
CA GLU A 38 -15.24 -17.62 7.41
C GLU A 38 -13.87 -17.02 7.12
N LEU A 39 -13.56 -16.70 5.85
CA LEU A 39 -12.26 -16.13 5.49
C LEU A 39 -12.16 -14.70 6.03
N ALA A 40 -13.19 -13.88 5.82
CA ALA A 40 -13.23 -12.51 6.35
C ALA A 40 -13.19 -12.50 7.89
N ALA A 41 -13.94 -13.39 8.54
CA ALA A 41 -13.93 -13.55 10.00
C ALA A 41 -12.52 -13.91 10.53
N ASN A 42 -11.90 -14.95 9.95
CA ASN A 42 -10.55 -15.38 10.32
C ASN A 42 -9.52 -14.27 10.11
N VAL A 43 -9.60 -13.56 8.98
CA VAL A 43 -8.71 -12.43 8.67
C VAL A 43 -8.84 -11.33 9.70
N TRP A 44 -10.08 -10.94 10.04
CA TRP A 44 -10.32 -9.88 11.02
C TRP A 44 -9.78 -10.25 12.40
N ILE A 45 -10.13 -11.44 12.91
CA ILE A 45 -9.70 -11.90 14.24
C ILE A 45 -8.18 -11.96 14.30
N ASN A 46 -7.53 -12.55 13.30
CA ASN A 46 -6.10 -12.77 13.35
C ASN A 46 -5.28 -11.47 13.20
N LYS A 47 -5.79 -10.46 12.49
CA LYS A 47 -5.00 -9.27 12.14
C LYS A 47 -5.42 -7.97 12.84
N TYR A 48 -6.68 -7.83 13.26
CA TYR A 48 -7.26 -6.54 13.64
C TYR A 48 -8.01 -6.53 14.96
N ALA A 49 -8.58 -7.67 15.39
CA ALA A 49 -9.16 -7.76 16.73
C ALA A 49 -8.10 -7.42 17.80
N LEU A 50 -8.51 -6.64 18.80
CA LEU A 50 -7.63 -6.23 19.89
C LEU A 50 -7.22 -7.44 20.73
N LYS A 51 -5.90 -7.66 20.86
CA LYS A 51 -5.30 -8.76 21.63
C LYS A 51 -4.14 -8.31 22.50
N ASP A 52 -3.92 -8.99 23.61
CA ASP A 52 -2.71 -8.85 24.42
C ASP A 52 -1.64 -9.89 24.07
N SER A 53 -0.51 -9.87 24.80
CA SER A 53 0.60 -10.81 24.63
C SER A 53 0.29 -12.24 25.08
N GLN A 54 -0.81 -12.46 25.80
CA GLN A 54 -1.29 -13.79 26.19
C GLN A 54 -2.27 -14.38 25.17
N GLY A 55 -2.62 -13.60 24.13
CA GLY A 55 -3.57 -14.00 23.11
C GLY A 55 -5.04 -13.79 23.51
N LEU A 56 -5.31 -13.11 24.64
CA LEU A 56 -6.68 -12.80 25.05
C LEU A 56 -7.29 -11.79 24.08
N ILE A 57 -8.49 -12.09 23.57
CA ILE A 57 -9.21 -11.25 22.62
C ILE A 57 -10.16 -10.33 23.37
N TYR A 58 -10.14 -9.03 23.06
CA TYR A 58 -10.96 -8.01 23.71
C TYR A 58 -12.09 -7.47 22.84
N GLU A 59 -12.18 -7.93 21.59
CA GLU A 59 -13.21 -7.56 20.63
C GLU A 59 -13.83 -8.83 20.05
N SER A 60 -15.14 -9.01 20.17
CA SER A 60 -15.81 -10.21 19.64
C SER A 60 -16.15 -10.12 18.16
N ASN A 61 -16.35 -8.90 17.63
CA ASN A 61 -16.67 -8.69 16.22
C ASN A 61 -16.15 -7.32 15.71
N PRO A 62 -16.16 -7.07 14.39
CA PRO A 62 -15.68 -5.82 13.82
C PRO A 62 -16.42 -4.56 14.28
N ASP A 63 -17.68 -4.65 14.71
CA ASP A 63 -18.44 -3.50 15.20
C ASP A 63 -17.81 -2.87 16.46
N GLN A 64 -17.34 -3.71 17.39
CA GLN A 64 -16.61 -3.24 18.57
C GLN A 64 -15.30 -2.52 18.19
N MET A 65 -14.62 -2.98 17.15
CA MET A 65 -13.47 -2.28 16.58
C MET A 65 -13.88 -0.94 15.99
N HIS A 66 -14.96 -0.85 15.21
CA HIS A 66 -15.43 0.41 14.65
C HIS A 66 -15.69 1.46 15.73
N HIS A 67 -16.30 1.08 16.85
CA HIS A 67 -16.45 1.95 18.02
C HIS A 67 -15.12 2.37 18.64
N ARG A 68 -14.16 1.44 18.81
CA ARG A 68 -12.80 1.79 19.28
C ARG A 68 -12.14 2.84 18.39
N LEU A 69 -12.22 2.65 17.07
CA LEU A 69 -11.64 3.57 16.09
C LEU A 69 -12.31 4.94 16.17
N ALA A 70 -13.65 4.97 16.14
CA ALA A 70 -14.43 6.20 16.17
C ALA A 70 -14.20 7.01 17.44
N SER A 71 -14.15 6.35 18.61
CA SER A 71 -13.95 7.03 19.90
C SER A 71 -12.59 7.72 20.01
N GLU A 72 -11.52 7.06 19.53
CA GLU A 72 -10.18 7.66 19.55
C GLU A 72 -10.00 8.77 18.52
N LEU A 73 -10.65 8.67 17.35
CA LEU A 73 -10.66 9.73 16.36
C LEU A 73 -11.45 10.95 16.89
N ALA A 74 -12.61 10.73 17.51
CA ALA A 74 -13.39 11.79 18.15
C ALA A 74 -12.60 12.50 19.27
N ARG A 75 -11.77 11.76 20.02
CA ARG A 75 -10.85 12.34 21.03
C ARG A 75 -9.82 13.29 20.41
N ILE A 76 -9.36 13.03 19.19
CA ILE A 76 -8.47 13.95 18.47
C ILE A 76 -9.26 15.12 17.92
N GLU A 77 -10.40 14.88 17.28
CA GLU A 77 -11.30 15.91 16.75
C GLU A 77 -11.68 16.93 17.81
N SER A 78 -11.92 16.52 19.06
CA SER A 78 -12.28 17.42 20.16
C SER A 78 -11.19 18.43 20.54
N LYS A 79 -9.96 18.28 20.03
CA LYS A 79 -8.87 19.26 20.20
C LYS A 79 -9.01 20.45 19.24
N TYR A 80 -9.87 20.36 18.23
CA TYR A 80 -9.98 21.32 17.13
C TYR A 80 -11.40 21.89 17.02
N PRO A 81 -11.57 23.10 16.43
CA PRO A 81 -12.89 23.63 16.12
C PRO A 81 -13.58 22.81 15.00
N ASN A 82 -14.91 22.94 14.90
CA ASN A 82 -15.74 22.20 13.94
C ASN A 82 -15.52 20.68 14.02
N SER A 83 -15.40 20.14 15.24
CA SER A 83 -15.08 18.74 15.49
C SER A 83 -16.17 17.79 14.98
N MET A 84 -15.79 16.65 14.41
CA MET A 84 -16.71 15.53 14.16
C MET A 84 -16.99 14.77 15.47
N SER A 85 -18.25 14.38 15.67
CA SER A 85 -18.67 13.52 16.77
C SER A 85 -18.27 12.06 16.55
N GLU A 86 -18.27 11.27 17.64
CA GLU A 86 -18.02 9.83 17.57
C GLU A 86 -19.04 9.12 16.65
N ASP A 87 -20.32 9.52 16.69
CA ASP A 87 -21.37 8.94 15.85
C ASP A 87 -21.15 9.23 14.36
N GLU A 88 -20.77 10.46 14.00
CA GLU A 88 -20.47 10.84 12.61
C GLU A 88 -19.29 10.02 12.04
N ILE A 89 -18.26 9.78 12.86
CA ILE A 89 -17.10 8.98 12.47
C ILE A 89 -17.46 7.50 12.40
N TYR A 90 -18.21 6.97 13.38
CA TYR A 90 -18.67 5.59 13.38
C TYR A 90 -19.53 5.29 12.15
N ASP A 91 -20.43 6.19 11.77
CA ASP A 91 -21.34 6.02 10.64
C ASP A 91 -20.65 5.81 9.29
N VAL A 92 -19.48 6.43 9.09
CA VAL A 92 -18.68 6.24 7.87
C VAL A 92 -17.77 5.02 7.92
N LEU A 93 -17.41 4.54 9.12
CA LEU A 93 -16.53 3.39 9.33
C LEU A 93 -17.28 2.04 9.36
N LYS A 94 -18.50 2.03 9.90
CA LYS A 94 -19.26 0.79 10.15
C LYS A 94 -19.50 -0.01 8.87
N ASP A 95 -19.59 -1.32 9.03
CA ASP A 95 -19.87 -2.30 7.97
C ASP A 95 -18.83 -2.35 6.84
N PHE A 96 -17.68 -1.71 7.03
CA PHE A 96 -16.66 -1.50 5.98
C PHE A 96 -17.26 -0.90 4.69
N LYS A 97 -18.39 -0.18 4.82
CA LYS A 97 -19.22 0.18 3.68
C LYS A 97 -18.67 1.37 2.90
N HIS A 98 -18.08 2.33 3.59
CA HIS A 98 -17.67 3.60 2.99
C HIS A 98 -16.18 3.89 3.22
N ILE A 99 -15.75 4.03 4.47
CA ILE A 99 -14.39 4.42 4.83
C ILE A 99 -13.73 3.27 5.61
N VAL A 100 -12.56 2.83 5.13
CA VAL A 100 -11.84 1.68 5.69
C VAL A 100 -10.37 2.05 5.96
N PRO A 101 -10.00 2.37 7.21
CA PRO A 101 -8.59 2.48 7.61
C PRO A 101 -7.84 1.18 7.28
N GLN A 102 -6.57 1.22 6.87
CA GLN A 102 -5.88 0.02 6.39
C GLN A 102 -4.63 -0.32 7.20
N GLY A 103 -4.54 -1.55 7.69
CA GLY A 103 -3.32 -2.06 8.33
C GLY A 103 -3.10 -1.45 9.73
N GLY A 104 -1.98 -0.74 9.91
CA GLY A 104 -1.54 -0.11 11.16
C GLY A 104 -2.61 0.70 11.89
N PRO A 105 -3.36 1.61 11.23
CA PRO A 105 -4.44 2.35 11.86
C PRO A 105 -5.53 1.45 12.43
N MET A 106 -5.97 0.43 11.68
CA MET A 106 -7.05 -0.47 12.12
C MET A 106 -6.65 -1.29 13.36
N THR A 107 -5.42 -1.83 13.40
CA THR A 107 -4.94 -2.58 14.58
C THR A 107 -4.50 -1.68 15.74
N GLY A 108 -4.01 -0.47 15.46
CA GLY A 108 -3.24 0.33 16.42
C GLY A 108 -4.02 1.44 17.13
N ILE A 109 -5.03 2.03 16.50
CA ILE A 109 -5.84 3.11 17.10
C ILE A 109 -6.59 2.55 18.32
N GLY A 110 -6.44 3.20 19.48
CA GLY A 110 -7.02 2.74 20.75
C GLY A 110 -6.38 1.47 21.34
N ASN A 111 -5.36 0.90 20.69
CA ASN A 111 -4.65 -0.24 21.22
C ASN A 111 -3.59 0.21 22.23
N ASN A 112 -3.86 -0.04 23.51
CA ASN A 112 -2.93 0.26 24.61
C ASN A 112 -2.17 -0.98 25.12
N LEU A 113 -2.41 -2.14 24.53
CA LEU A 113 -1.81 -3.42 24.91
C LEU A 113 -0.45 -3.65 24.23
N GLN A 114 -0.23 -2.97 23.10
CA GLN A 114 0.98 -3.10 22.29
C GLN A 114 1.55 -1.73 21.95
N ILE A 115 2.89 -1.64 21.91
CA ILE A 115 3.62 -0.44 21.48
C ILE A 115 3.98 -0.64 20.00
N SER A 116 3.24 0.03 19.13
CA SER A 116 3.33 -0.05 17.68
C SER A 116 3.09 1.31 17.05
N SER A 117 3.55 1.46 15.80
CA SER A 117 3.22 2.60 14.94
C SER A 117 1.91 2.31 14.18
N LEU A 118 1.14 3.36 13.89
CA LEU A 118 0.00 3.35 12.97
C LEU A 118 0.46 3.43 11.51
N SER A 119 1.69 3.84 11.25
CA SER A 119 2.24 3.89 9.90
C SER A 119 2.48 2.48 9.38
N ASN A 120 2.03 2.22 8.15
CA ASN A 120 2.18 0.93 7.48
C ASN A 120 3.59 0.72 6.93
N CYS A 121 4.20 1.77 6.41
CA CYS A 121 5.49 1.71 5.75
C CYS A 121 6.31 3.00 5.92
N PHE A 122 7.60 2.89 5.66
CA PHE A 122 8.60 3.95 5.79
C PHE A 122 9.61 3.84 4.66
N VAL A 123 10.29 4.94 4.35
CA VAL A 123 11.57 4.92 3.64
C VAL A 123 12.63 5.42 4.60
N ILE A 124 13.77 4.72 4.68
CA ILE A 124 14.92 5.16 5.47
C ILE A 124 16.14 5.34 4.58
N GLY A 125 17.02 6.22 5.02
CA GLY A 125 18.20 6.64 4.29
C GLY A 125 19.09 7.45 5.21
N SER A 126 20.18 7.98 4.67
CA SER A 126 21.09 8.85 5.42
C SER A 126 21.11 10.24 4.81
N SER A 127 21.38 11.25 5.64
CA SER A 127 21.76 12.56 5.16
C SER A 127 23.14 12.47 4.48
N GLY A 128 23.19 12.67 3.16
CA GLY A 128 24.41 12.57 2.36
C GLY A 128 24.75 11.15 1.86
N LYS A 129 25.95 10.99 1.30
CA LYS A 129 26.42 9.76 0.64
C LYS A 129 27.03 8.79 1.66
N ALA A 130 26.20 8.14 2.48
CA ALA A 130 26.64 7.18 3.50
C ALA A 130 27.12 5.84 2.92
N ASP A 131 28.11 5.88 2.04
CA ASP A 131 28.71 4.74 1.34
C ASP A 131 29.86 4.13 2.17
N SER A 132 29.48 3.41 3.22
CA SER A 132 30.41 2.74 4.15
C SER A 132 29.74 1.57 4.85
N TYR A 133 30.52 0.64 5.43
CA TYR A 133 29.94 -0.42 6.27
C TYR A 133 29.16 0.15 7.46
N GLY A 134 29.63 1.23 8.11
CA GLY A 134 28.88 1.87 9.20
C GLY A 134 27.49 2.36 8.74
N GLY A 135 27.41 2.96 7.55
CA GLY A 135 26.14 3.36 6.94
C GLY A 135 25.23 2.17 6.63
N VAL A 136 25.79 1.13 6.01
CA VAL A 136 25.05 -0.11 5.68
C VAL A 136 24.47 -0.76 6.93
N MET A 137 25.28 -0.95 7.98
CA MET A 137 24.89 -1.61 9.23
C MET A 137 23.87 -0.78 10.01
N LYS A 138 24.02 0.54 10.04
CA LYS A 138 23.05 1.43 10.67
C LYS A 138 21.67 1.34 9.99
N ILE A 139 21.64 1.32 8.66
CA ILE A 139 20.38 1.22 7.91
C ILE A 139 19.71 -0.15 8.12
N ASP A 140 20.50 -1.22 8.21
CA ASP A 140 20.02 -2.57 8.55
C ASP A 140 19.39 -2.60 9.96
N GLU A 141 20.04 -1.96 10.93
CA GLU A 141 19.51 -1.81 12.28
C GLU A 141 18.20 -1.00 12.27
N GLU A 142 18.18 0.18 11.66
CA GLU A 142 16.98 1.03 11.55
C GLU A 142 15.81 0.26 10.90
N GLN A 143 16.08 -0.53 9.86
CA GLN A 143 15.09 -1.37 9.18
C GLN A 143 14.44 -2.37 10.15
N VAL A 144 15.26 -3.12 10.90
CA VAL A 144 14.79 -4.12 11.87
C VAL A 144 13.93 -3.46 12.94
N GLN A 145 14.30 -2.28 13.43
CA GLN A 145 13.53 -1.55 14.44
C GLN A 145 12.15 -1.11 13.94
N LEU A 146 12.03 -0.71 12.67
CA LEU A 146 10.73 -0.40 12.06
C LEU A 146 9.87 -1.65 11.89
N MET A 147 10.48 -2.75 11.45
CA MET A 147 9.78 -4.03 11.30
C MET A 147 9.30 -4.57 12.64
N LYS A 148 10.06 -4.40 13.73
CA LYS A 148 9.60 -4.74 15.09
C LYS A 148 8.28 -4.03 15.44
N ARG A 149 8.02 -2.85 14.86
CA ARG A 149 6.80 -2.05 15.04
C ARG A 149 5.77 -2.18 13.91
N ARG A 150 5.87 -3.25 13.09
CA ARG A 150 4.98 -3.58 11.96
C ARG A 150 5.10 -2.66 10.74
N GLY A 151 6.21 -1.91 10.63
CA GLY A 151 6.52 -1.09 9.45
C GLY A 151 7.15 -1.89 8.31
N GLY A 152 6.63 -1.75 7.09
CA GLY A 152 7.36 -2.11 5.87
C GLY A 152 8.41 -1.03 5.52
N VAL A 153 9.50 -1.40 4.88
CA VAL A 153 10.65 -0.48 4.68
C VAL A 153 11.06 -0.42 3.22
N GLY A 154 11.37 0.78 2.72
CA GLY A 154 11.99 0.99 1.42
C GLY A 154 13.40 1.57 1.55
N HIS A 155 14.32 1.09 0.71
CA HIS A 155 15.67 1.61 0.58
C HIS A 155 16.03 1.92 -0.86
N ASP A 156 16.95 2.86 -1.02
CA ASP A 156 17.62 3.12 -2.29
C ASP A 156 19.11 2.80 -2.14
N LEU A 157 19.60 1.86 -2.96
CA LEU A 157 20.99 1.41 -2.95
C LEU A 157 21.88 2.20 -3.91
N THR A 158 21.31 3.16 -4.64
CA THR A 158 22.01 3.96 -5.67
C THR A 158 23.24 4.72 -5.16
N HIS A 159 23.33 4.96 -3.85
CA HIS A 159 24.45 5.66 -3.23
C HIS A 159 25.66 4.75 -2.92
N ILE A 160 25.51 3.43 -2.98
CA ILE A 160 26.57 2.46 -2.68
C ILE A 160 27.47 2.32 -3.91
N ARG A 161 28.79 2.39 -3.72
CA ARG A 161 29.74 2.30 -4.84
C ARG A 161 29.66 0.97 -5.59
N PRO A 162 29.84 0.98 -6.93
CA PRO A 162 29.75 -0.22 -7.73
C PRO A 162 30.88 -1.21 -7.42
N LYS A 163 30.66 -2.47 -7.79
CA LYS A 163 31.64 -3.54 -7.64
C LYS A 163 32.96 -3.20 -8.33
N GLY A 164 34.07 -3.58 -7.69
CA GLY A 164 35.42 -3.28 -8.17
C GLY A 164 35.90 -1.85 -7.86
N SER A 165 35.05 -0.96 -7.33
CA SER A 165 35.47 0.38 -6.91
C SER A 165 36.57 0.30 -5.84
N PRO A 166 37.61 1.16 -5.89
CA PRO A 166 38.68 1.14 -4.91
C PRO A 166 38.16 1.48 -3.50
N VAL A 167 38.68 0.75 -2.50
CA VAL A 167 38.43 1.00 -1.08
C VAL A 167 39.75 0.97 -0.32
N MET A 168 39.81 1.65 0.83
CA MET A 168 41.03 1.74 1.66
C MET A 168 41.09 0.68 2.77
N ASN A 169 40.24 -0.35 2.70
CA ASN A 169 40.24 -1.45 3.66
C ASN A 169 41.03 -2.65 3.10
N SER A 170 41.11 -3.74 3.88
CA SER A 170 41.86 -4.95 3.50
C SER A 170 41.36 -5.64 2.21
N ALA A 171 40.13 -5.37 1.76
CA ALA A 171 39.58 -5.96 0.54
C ALA A 171 40.09 -5.26 -0.74
N LEU A 172 40.61 -4.03 -0.64
CA LEU A 172 41.12 -3.17 -1.72
C LEU A 172 40.10 -2.80 -2.82
N SER A 173 39.00 -3.55 -2.97
CA SER A 173 37.89 -3.29 -3.88
C SER A 173 36.53 -3.55 -3.22
N SER A 174 35.49 -2.87 -3.72
CA SER A 174 34.09 -3.06 -3.30
C SER A 174 33.48 -4.32 -3.90
N THR A 175 32.61 -4.98 -3.14
CA THR A 175 31.78 -6.11 -3.61
C THR A 175 30.52 -5.68 -4.34
N GLY A 176 30.22 -4.37 -4.40
CA GLY A 176 29.02 -3.83 -5.02
C GLY A 176 27.74 -3.98 -4.19
N VAL A 177 26.59 -3.74 -4.81
CA VAL A 177 25.28 -3.64 -4.13
C VAL A 177 24.68 -4.99 -3.71
N VAL A 178 24.89 -6.06 -4.49
CA VAL A 178 24.17 -7.33 -4.35
C VAL A 178 24.35 -8.01 -2.98
N PRO A 179 25.57 -8.09 -2.39
CA PRO A 179 25.73 -8.69 -1.06
C PRO A 179 24.93 -7.97 0.04
N PHE A 180 24.74 -6.66 -0.09
CA PHE A 180 23.93 -5.88 0.85
C PHE A 180 22.43 -6.11 0.64
N MET A 181 21.97 -6.39 -0.58
CA MET A 181 20.60 -6.82 -0.84
C MET A 181 20.27 -8.12 -0.10
N GLU A 182 21.17 -9.11 -0.15
CA GLU A 182 21.00 -10.37 0.58
C GLU A 182 20.95 -10.13 2.09
N ARG A 183 21.81 -9.25 2.61
CA ARG A 183 21.81 -8.86 4.02
C ARG A 183 20.46 -8.29 4.46
N TYR A 184 20.01 -7.21 3.85
CA TYR A 184 18.74 -6.57 4.22
C TYR A 184 17.55 -7.51 4.05
N SER A 185 17.57 -8.36 3.02
CA SER A 185 16.57 -9.40 2.84
C SER A 185 16.58 -10.44 3.96
N ASN A 186 17.75 -10.83 4.47
CA ASN A 186 17.85 -11.81 5.55
C ASN A 186 17.31 -11.22 6.86
N SER A 187 17.74 -10.01 7.23
CA SER A 187 17.22 -9.27 8.38
C SER A 187 15.70 -9.13 8.34
N THR A 188 15.13 -8.89 7.15
CA THR A 188 13.67 -8.81 6.96
C THR A 188 12.94 -10.10 7.33
N ARG A 189 13.54 -11.27 7.07
CA ARG A 189 12.94 -12.57 7.40
C ARG A 189 13.10 -12.96 8.86
N GLU A 190 14.10 -12.41 9.54
CA GLU A 190 14.38 -12.70 10.96
C GLU A 190 13.37 -12.04 11.89
N VAL A 191 12.78 -10.90 11.50
CA VAL A 191 11.82 -10.17 12.33
C VAL A 191 10.41 -10.79 12.26
N ALA A 192 9.93 -11.33 13.38
CA ALA A 192 8.58 -11.83 13.53
C ALA A 192 7.58 -10.73 13.94
N GLN A 193 6.37 -10.72 13.36
CA GLN A 193 5.33 -9.72 13.64
C GLN A 193 3.94 -10.36 13.83
N ASP A 194 3.81 -11.37 14.70
CA ASP A 194 2.53 -12.04 15.03
C ASP A 194 1.62 -12.30 13.82
N GLY A 195 2.07 -13.19 12.92
CA GLY A 195 1.35 -13.54 11.69
C GLY A 195 1.55 -12.59 10.50
N ARG A 196 2.30 -11.48 10.66
CA ARG A 196 2.77 -10.63 9.54
C ARG A 196 4.26 -10.88 9.25
N ARG A 197 4.62 -10.91 7.97
CA ARG A 197 6.02 -10.96 7.53
C ARG A 197 6.54 -9.54 7.34
N GLY A 198 7.83 -9.31 7.63
CA GLY A 198 8.52 -8.10 7.21
C GLY A 198 8.40 -7.90 5.70
N ALA A 199 8.34 -6.65 5.26
CA ALA A 199 8.21 -6.29 3.85
C ALA A 199 9.26 -5.24 3.49
N LEU A 200 10.02 -5.50 2.43
CA LEU A 200 11.12 -4.65 2.00
C LEU A 200 11.00 -4.26 0.53
N MET A 201 11.31 -3.01 0.20
CA MET A 201 11.61 -2.55 -1.17
C MET A 201 13.08 -2.19 -1.26
N LEU A 202 13.77 -2.71 -2.26
CA LEU A 202 15.11 -2.27 -2.65
C LEU A 202 15.03 -1.63 -4.04
N THR A 203 15.58 -0.43 -4.17
CA THR A 203 15.65 0.27 -5.45
C THR A 203 17.07 0.60 -5.85
N ILE A 204 17.29 0.73 -7.16
CA ILE A 204 18.53 1.26 -7.73
C ILE A 204 18.22 2.05 -9.01
N SER A 205 18.97 3.11 -9.28
CA SER A 205 18.91 3.84 -10.55
C SER A 205 19.43 2.99 -11.71
N ILE A 206 18.75 3.05 -12.86
CA ILE A 206 19.22 2.44 -14.12
C ILE A 206 20.59 3.00 -14.58
N LYS A 207 20.91 4.22 -14.15
CA LYS A 207 22.20 4.89 -14.39
C LYS A 207 23.34 4.29 -13.58
N HIS A 208 23.04 3.50 -12.55
CA HIS A 208 24.08 2.90 -11.69
C HIS A 208 24.79 1.74 -12.40
N PRO A 209 26.14 1.64 -12.36
CA PRO A 209 26.88 0.57 -13.05
C PRO A 209 26.54 -0.86 -12.59
N ASP A 210 26.16 -1.04 -11.32
CA ASP A 210 25.71 -2.35 -10.79
C ASP A 210 24.22 -2.64 -11.10
N ALA A 211 23.50 -1.78 -11.83
CA ALA A 211 22.08 -2.03 -12.14
C ALA A 211 21.88 -3.39 -12.85
N GLU A 212 22.82 -3.77 -13.73
CA GLU A 212 22.78 -5.07 -14.43
C GLU A 212 22.88 -6.27 -13.48
N GLU A 213 23.73 -6.24 -12.46
CA GLU A 213 23.84 -7.31 -11.46
C GLU A 213 22.66 -7.29 -10.48
N PHE A 214 22.15 -6.10 -10.14
CA PHE A 214 20.94 -5.94 -9.34
C PHE A 214 19.72 -6.62 -9.99
N ILE A 215 19.55 -6.46 -11.31
CA ILE A 215 18.44 -7.07 -12.08
C ILE A 215 18.46 -8.61 -11.98
N ASP A 216 19.64 -9.22 -11.88
CA ASP A 216 19.79 -10.67 -11.77
C ASP A 216 19.62 -11.21 -10.34
N ALA A 217 19.63 -10.34 -9.33
CA ALA A 217 19.71 -10.75 -7.92
C ALA A 217 18.57 -11.68 -7.48
N LYS A 218 17.42 -11.64 -8.17
CA LYS A 218 16.23 -12.45 -7.91
C LYS A 218 15.96 -13.59 -8.90
N LEU A 219 16.84 -13.82 -9.88
CA LEU A 219 16.72 -15.01 -10.73
C LEU A 219 16.98 -16.29 -9.93
N ASP A 220 17.88 -16.21 -8.95
CA ASP A 220 18.02 -17.24 -7.94
C ASP A 220 16.94 -17.07 -6.87
N GLY A 221 15.88 -17.90 -6.95
CA GLY A 221 14.76 -17.88 -6.00
C GLY A 221 15.12 -18.21 -4.55
N THR A 222 16.39 -18.51 -4.24
CA THR A 222 16.89 -18.70 -2.87
C THR A 222 17.46 -17.42 -2.25
N LYS A 223 17.76 -16.41 -3.07
CA LYS A 223 18.36 -15.14 -2.65
C LYS A 223 17.35 -14.01 -2.65
N VAL A 224 17.59 -13.00 -1.81
CA VAL A 224 16.77 -11.76 -1.74
C VAL A 224 15.26 -12.05 -1.61
N THR A 225 14.90 -13.11 -0.88
CA THR A 225 13.52 -13.62 -0.76
C THR A 225 12.61 -12.80 0.14
N GLY A 226 13.17 -11.88 0.92
CA GLY A 226 12.46 -11.00 1.85
C GLY A 226 12.18 -9.59 1.30
N ALA A 227 12.56 -9.30 0.06
CA ALA A 227 12.45 -7.96 -0.52
C ALA A 227 11.82 -7.99 -1.90
N ASN A 228 11.06 -6.97 -2.27
CA ASN A 228 10.76 -6.61 -3.65
C ASN A 228 11.92 -5.78 -4.20
N VAL A 229 12.15 -5.84 -5.52
CA VAL A 229 13.23 -5.10 -6.16
C VAL A 229 12.70 -4.27 -7.32
N SER A 230 13.11 -3.01 -7.43
CA SER A 230 12.65 -2.18 -8.55
C SER A 230 13.73 -1.27 -9.09
N ILE A 231 13.72 -1.06 -10.39
CA ILE A 231 14.66 -0.14 -11.05
C ILE A 231 14.00 1.23 -11.22
N LYS A 232 14.73 2.27 -10.83
CA LYS A 232 14.38 3.66 -11.09
C LYS A 232 14.83 4.02 -12.51
N MET A 233 13.89 4.01 -13.45
CA MET A 233 14.10 4.33 -14.86
C MET A 233 14.04 5.84 -15.06
N ASP A 234 15.01 6.38 -15.79
CA ASP A 234 14.95 7.75 -16.31
C ASP A 234 14.44 7.77 -17.76
N ASP A 235 13.93 8.92 -18.19
CA ASP A 235 13.35 9.09 -19.53
C ASP A 235 14.42 8.92 -20.63
N LYS A 236 15.69 9.23 -20.33
CA LYS A 236 16.81 9.08 -21.27
C LYS A 236 17.06 7.62 -21.62
N PHE A 237 17.01 6.72 -20.65
CA PHE A 237 17.13 5.29 -20.87
C PHE A 237 15.95 4.77 -21.70
N MET A 238 14.73 5.15 -21.34
CA MET A 238 13.53 4.74 -22.08
C MET A 238 13.57 5.21 -23.55
N GLN A 239 14.03 6.44 -23.79
CA GLN A 239 14.25 6.95 -25.14
C GLN A 239 15.34 6.17 -25.88
N ALA A 240 16.47 5.88 -25.23
CA ALA A 240 17.55 5.08 -25.83
C ALA A 240 17.11 3.66 -26.20
N VAL A 241 16.18 3.06 -25.44
CA VAL A 241 15.57 1.76 -25.78
C VAL A 241 14.72 1.83 -27.05
N LYS A 242 13.94 2.91 -27.22
CA LYS A 242 13.10 3.13 -28.42
C LYS A 242 13.94 3.42 -29.66
N ASP A 243 14.97 4.24 -29.50
CA ASP A 243 15.83 4.67 -30.60
C ASP A 243 16.95 3.68 -30.93
N ASP A 244 17.08 2.61 -30.13
CA ASP A 244 18.14 1.60 -30.24
C ASP A 244 19.55 2.22 -30.19
N THR A 245 19.77 3.08 -29.20
CA THR A 245 21.05 3.78 -28.99
C THR A 245 21.78 3.32 -27.73
N GLU A 246 23.04 3.75 -27.60
CA GLU A 246 23.79 3.58 -26.37
C GLU A 246 23.21 4.44 -25.23
N TYR A 247 23.41 3.99 -24.00
CA TYR A 247 23.10 4.71 -22.77
C TYR A 247 24.33 4.72 -21.86
N GLU A 248 24.57 5.83 -21.17
CA GLU A 248 25.72 6.00 -20.29
C GLU A 248 25.32 5.81 -18.82
N GLN A 249 25.86 4.77 -18.22
CA GLN A 249 25.83 4.57 -16.77
C GLN A 249 27.01 5.29 -16.12
N GLN A 250 26.81 5.79 -14.91
CA GLN A 250 27.85 6.50 -14.18
C GLN A 250 27.74 6.37 -12.66
N PHE A 251 28.85 6.59 -11.96
CA PHE A 251 28.87 6.70 -10.50
C PHE A 251 29.77 7.87 -10.04
N PRO A 252 29.35 8.68 -9.05
CA PRO A 252 28.01 8.75 -8.47
C PRO A 252 26.96 9.19 -9.50
N VAL A 253 25.73 8.66 -9.41
CA VAL A 253 24.71 8.81 -10.47
C VAL A 253 24.32 10.27 -10.75
N GLU A 254 24.29 11.13 -9.73
CA GLU A 254 23.93 12.55 -9.85
C GLU A 254 25.15 13.48 -10.00
N SER A 255 26.35 12.94 -10.27
CA SER A 255 27.54 13.77 -10.39
C SER A 255 27.75 14.30 -11.81
N ASP A 256 28.05 15.60 -11.93
CA ASP A 256 28.54 16.19 -13.19
C ASP A 256 29.96 15.73 -13.56
N ASN A 257 30.72 15.24 -12.59
CA ASN A 257 32.08 14.74 -12.77
C ASN A 257 32.17 13.32 -12.16
N PRO A 258 31.52 12.32 -12.79
CA PRO A 258 31.50 10.97 -12.26
C PRO A 258 32.91 10.36 -12.23
N VAL A 259 33.18 9.57 -11.20
CA VAL A 259 34.45 8.86 -11.05
C VAL A 259 34.52 7.59 -11.89
N TYR A 260 33.37 7.12 -12.36
CA TYR A 260 33.22 5.95 -13.21
C TYR A 260 32.11 6.20 -14.23
N THR A 261 32.37 5.85 -15.50
CA THR A 261 31.36 5.83 -16.57
C THR A 261 31.47 4.56 -17.39
N LYS A 262 30.34 4.08 -17.91
CA LYS A 262 30.24 2.91 -18.78
C LYS A 262 29.14 3.15 -19.81
N LYS A 263 29.47 3.03 -21.09
CA LYS A 263 28.46 2.97 -22.15
C LYS A 263 27.96 1.55 -22.30
N ILE A 264 26.64 1.41 -22.43
CA ILE A 264 25.94 0.15 -22.64
C ILE A 264 24.99 0.26 -23.82
N ASN A 265 24.63 -0.86 -24.43
CA ASN A 265 23.50 -0.90 -25.36
C ASN A 265 22.19 -0.94 -24.54
N ALA A 266 21.34 0.07 -24.69
CA ALA A 266 20.12 0.20 -23.90
C ALA A 266 19.14 -0.95 -24.15
N LYS A 267 19.02 -1.41 -25.41
CA LYS A 267 18.15 -2.52 -25.83
C LYS A 267 18.53 -3.83 -25.15
N ASN A 268 19.82 -4.12 -25.03
CA ASN A 268 20.30 -5.34 -24.37
C ASN A 268 19.94 -5.35 -22.89
N LEU A 269 20.13 -4.22 -22.19
CA LEU A 269 19.73 -4.11 -20.79
C LEU A 269 18.20 -4.17 -20.63
N TRP A 270 17.45 -3.55 -21.53
CA TRP A 270 15.99 -3.65 -21.57
C TRP A 270 15.53 -5.09 -21.72
N ASN A 271 16.03 -5.83 -22.71
CA ASN A 271 15.68 -7.22 -22.93
C ASN A 271 15.98 -8.09 -21.70
N LYS A 272 17.07 -7.79 -20.97
CA LYS A 272 17.39 -8.44 -19.70
C LYS A 272 16.35 -8.15 -18.62
N ILE A 273 15.93 -6.90 -18.45
CA ILE A 273 14.87 -6.50 -17.52
C ILE A 273 13.56 -7.24 -17.85
N ILE A 274 13.19 -7.28 -19.13
CA ILE A 274 11.98 -7.96 -19.62
C ILE A 274 12.04 -9.46 -19.34
N HIS A 275 13.14 -10.11 -19.68
CA HIS A 275 13.33 -11.54 -19.44
C HIS A 275 13.19 -11.88 -17.95
N ASN A 276 13.85 -11.11 -17.08
CA ASN A 276 13.80 -11.36 -15.64
C ASN A 276 12.39 -11.12 -15.09
N ALA A 277 11.73 -10.02 -15.46
CA ALA A 277 10.36 -9.75 -15.04
C ALA A 277 9.38 -10.84 -15.52
N TRP A 278 9.53 -11.33 -16.76
CA TRP A 278 8.74 -12.44 -17.29
C TRP A 278 9.00 -13.76 -16.54
N LYS A 279 10.25 -13.98 -16.10
CA LYS A 279 10.68 -15.21 -15.44
C LYS A 279 10.32 -15.27 -13.96
N SER A 280 10.44 -14.15 -13.24
CA SER A 280 10.38 -14.08 -11.77
C SER A 280 9.46 -12.99 -11.20
N ALA A 281 8.71 -12.26 -12.06
CA ALA A 281 7.90 -11.09 -11.71
C ALA A 281 8.70 -9.88 -11.17
N GLU A 282 10.03 -9.91 -11.32
CA GLU A 282 10.96 -8.93 -10.77
C GLU A 282 12.11 -8.67 -11.77
N PRO A 283 12.68 -7.46 -11.84
CA PRO A 283 12.32 -6.29 -11.04
C PRO A 283 11.05 -5.59 -11.53
N GLY A 284 10.37 -4.91 -10.62
CA GLY A 284 9.40 -3.87 -10.97
C GLY A 284 10.09 -2.64 -11.60
N ILE A 285 9.31 -1.79 -12.26
CA ILE A 285 9.78 -0.52 -12.84
C ILE A 285 9.16 0.67 -12.12
N LEU A 286 10.00 1.65 -11.77
CA LEU A 286 9.61 2.96 -11.29
C LEU A 286 10.05 4.00 -12.31
N PHE A 287 9.10 4.72 -12.92
CA PHE A 287 9.39 5.81 -13.86
C PHE A 287 9.78 7.05 -13.06
N TRP A 288 11.07 7.17 -12.78
CA TRP A 288 11.58 8.04 -11.72
C TRP A 288 11.45 9.52 -12.06
N ASP A 289 11.72 9.90 -13.31
CA ASP A 289 11.53 11.29 -13.77
C ASP A 289 10.07 11.71 -13.67
N LYS A 290 9.14 10.80 -13.95
CA LYS A 290 7.70 11.03 -13.76
C LYS A 290 7.30 11.12 -12.28
N ILE A 291 7.89 10.29 -11.41
CA ILE A 291 7.68 10.37 -9.96
C ILE A 291 8.13 11.73 -9.44
N VAL A 292 9.39 12.12 -9.71
CA VAL A 292 10.00 13.35 -9.20
C VAL A 292 9.31 14.60 -9.75
N SER A 293 9.02 14.64 -11.05
CA SER A 293 8.35 15.81 -11.67
C SER A 293 6.93 16.06 -11.14
N GLU A 294 6.24 15.02 -10.66
CA GLU A 294 4.90 15.11 -10.07
C GLU A 294 4.93 15.22 -8.54
N ALA A 295 6.08 14.98 -7.89
CA ALA A 295 6.20 14.94 -6.45
C ALA A 295 6.15 16.36 -5.85
N ILE A 296 5.04 16.67 -5.18
CA ILE A 296 4.90 17.92 -4.44
C ILE A 296 5.94 18.07 -3.30
N PRO A 297 6.26 17.02 -2.52
CA PRO A 297 7.25 17.11 -1.44
C PRO A 297 8.65 17.52 -1.90
N ASP A 298 9.03 17.23 -3.14
CA ASP A 298 10.36 17.52 -3.66
C ASP A 298 10.62 19.03 -3.81
N HIS A 299 9.56 19.86 -3.81
CA HIS A 299 9.68 21.33 -3.69
C HIS A 299 10.15 21.82 -2.30
N TYR A 300 10.26 20.90 -1.34
CA TYR A 300 10.77 21.11 0.02
C TYR A 300 12.06 20.29 0.27
N ALA A 301 12.83 20.02 -0.79
CA ALA A 301 14.09 19.28 -0.72
C ALA A 301 15.10 19.87 0.30
N ASP A 302 15.12 21.19 0.47
CA ASP A 302 15.92 21.91 1.46
C ASP A 302 15.53 21.59 2.91
N TYR A 303 14.27 21.21 3.15
CA TYR A 303 13.80 20.65 4.41
C TYR A 303 13.99 19.12 4.50
N GLY A 304 14.67 18.51 3.53
CA GLY A 304 14.94 17.08 3.46
C GLY A 304 13.73 16.24 3.03
N PHE A 305 12.83 16.79 2.21
CA PHE A 305 11.68 16.07 1.63
C PHE A 305 11.94 15.50 0.23
N THR A 306 13.20 15.45 -0.22
CA THR A 306 13.58 14.80 -1.48
C THR A 306 13.20 13.33 -1.50
N THR A 307 12.39 12.93 -2.47
CA THR A 307 12.04 11.54 -2.73
C THR A 307 13.27 10.73 -3.14
N ILE A 308 13.52 9.59 -2.47
CA ILE A 308 14.69 8.72 -2.77
C ILE A 308 14.33 7.30 -3.19
N SER A 309 13.20 6.79 -2.69
CA SER A 309 12.70 5.43 -2.92
C SER A 309 11.17 5.41 -2.76
N THR A 310 10.59 4.21 -2.83
CA THR A 310 9.19 3.96 -2.49
C THR A 310 9.10 3.00 -1.31
N ASN A 311 7.93 2.92 -0.70
CA ASN A 311 7.60 1.86 0.23
C ASN A 311 7.49 0.47 -0.48
N PRO A 312 7.33 -0.65 0.27
CA PRO A 312 7.29 -2.02 -0.27
C PRO A 312 6.38 -2.30 -1.47
N CYS A 313 5.25 -1.60 -1.60
CA CYS A 313 4.30 -1.86 -2.69
C CYS A 313 4.33 -0.78 -3.80
N GLY A 314 5.26 0.19 -3.73
CA GLY A 314 5.48 1.18 -4.78
C GLY A 314 4.47 2.33 -4.85
N GLU A 315 3.43 2.32 -4.01
CA GLU A 315 2.32 3.27 -4.06
C GLU A 315 2.63 4.63 -3.44
N ILE A 316 3.67 4.74 -2.60
CA ILE A 316 4.10 5.99 -1.98
C ILE A 316 5.60 6.17 -2.15
N PRO A 317 6.01 7.07 -3.07
CA PRO A 317 7.35 7.64 -3.08
C PRO A 317 7.58 8.49 -1.83
N LEU A 318 8.71 8.27 -1.15
CA LEU A 318 9.01 8.89 0.15
C LEU A 318 10.45 9.41 0.21
N CYS A 319 10.62 10.45 1.01
CA CYS A 319 11.92 10.87 1.50
C CYS A 319 12.35 10.06 2.73
N PRO A 320 13.62 10.12 3.16
CA PRO A 320 14.07 9.45 4.38
C PRO A 320 13.25 9.86 5.61
N TYR A 321 12.90 8.86 6.42
CA TYR A 321 12.19 8.96 7.69
C TYR A 321 10.74 9.45 7.60
N ASP A 322 10.21 9.59 6.38
CA ASP A 322 8.79 9.85 6.17
C ASP A 322 8.00 8.52 6.16
N SER A 323 6.70 8.59 6.42
CA SER A 323 5.88 7.42 6.68
C SER A 323 4.52 7.44 6.01
N CYS A 324 4.05 6.25 5.69
CA CYS A 324 2.80 5.95 5.00
C CYS A 324 1.72 5.53 5.98
N ARG A 325 0.57 6.21 5.95
CA ARG A 325 -0.67 5.85 6.65
C ARG A 325 -1.76 5.71 5.60
N LEU A 326 -2.59 4.69 5.68
CA LEU A 326 -3.51 4.33 4.60
C LEU A 326 -4.95 4.22 5.06
N LEU A 327 -5.85 4.69 4.21
CA LEU A 327 -7.30 4.55 4.33
C LEU A 327 -7.89 4.42 2.91
N ALA A 328 -8.90 3.58 2.72
CA ALA A 328 -9.59 3.42 1.44
C ALA A 328 -11.05 3.84 1.54
N LEU A 329 -11.54 4.48 0.48
CA LEU A 329 -12.96 4.61 0.18
C LEU A 329 -13.44 3.38 -0.59
N ASN A 330 -14.45 2.66 -0.09
CA ASN A 330 -15.06 1.54 -0.78
C ASN A 330 -16.02 2.04 -1.86
N LEU A 331 -15.56 2.06 -3.12
CA LEU A 331 -16.30 2.68 -4.23
C LEU A 331 -17.63 2.01 -4.53
N PHE A 332 -17.74 0.70 -4.30
CA PHE A 332 -19.00 -0.04 -4.46
C PHE A 332 -20.08 0.47 -3.51
N GLY A 333 -19.71 0.95 -2.32
CA GLY A 333 -20.63 1.52 -1.34
C GLY A 333 -21.36 2.79 -1.80
N TYR A 334 -20.92 3.40 -2.90
CA TYR A 334 -21.51 4.61 -3.48
C TYR A 334 -22.33 4.33 -4.75
N VAL A 335 -22.54 3.07 -5.13
CA VAL A 335 -23.42 2.71 -6.25
C VAL A 335 -24.84 2.48 -5.73
N ASP A 336 -25.75 3.36 -6.14
CA ASP A 336 -27.19 3.21 -5.92
C ASP A 336 -27.76 2.24 -6.97
N ASP A 337 -28.71 1.37 -6.57
CA ASP A 337 -29.32 0.31 -7.39
C ASP A 337 -28.32 -0.56 -8.19
N PRO A 338 -27.27 -1.12 -7.53
CA PRO A 338 -26.17 -1.82 -8.20
C PRO A 338 -26.68 -3.02 -9.01
N PHE A 339 -26.03 -3.29 -10.14
CA PHE A 339 -26.34 -4.38 -11.07
C PHE A 339 -27.67 -4.24 -11.83
N THR A 340 -28.35 -3.10 -11.71
CA THR A 340 -29.60 -2.82 -12.44
C THR A 340 -29.38 -1.80 -13.56
N LYS A 341 -30.38 -1.64 -14.43
CA LYS A 341 -30.37 -0.57 -15.46
C LYS A 341 -30.48 0.85 -14.89
N LYS A 342 -30.84 0.99 -13.61
CA LYS A 342 -30.94 2.26 -12.89
C LYS A 342 -29.67 2.58 -12.10
N ALA A 343 -28.64 1.73 -12.16
CA ALA A 343 -27.43 1.89 -11.36
C ALA A 343 -26.78 3.26 -11.62
N THR A 344 -26.52 4.00 -10.55
CA THR A 344 -25.83 5.30 -10.60
C THR A 344 -24.85 5.45 -9.47
N PHE A 345 -23.75 6.18 -9.71
CA PHE A 345 -22.79 6.50 -8.66
C PHE A 345 -23.17 7.81 -7.96
N ASN A 346 -23.28 7.76 -6.64
CA ASN A 346 -23.68 8.87 -5.80
C ASN A 346 -22.50 9.81 -5.52
N PHE A 347 -22.21 10.69 -6.48
CA PHE A 347 -21.11 11.66 -6.38
C PHE A 347 -21.25 12.61 -5.20
N GLU A 348 -22.46 13.01 -4.83
CA GLU A 348 -22.66 13.95 -3.72
C GLU A 348 -22.27 13.33 -2.38
N LYS A 349 -22.73 12.10 -2.10
CA LYS A 349 -22.29 11.35 -0.91
C LYS A 349 -20.79 11.04 -0.96
N PHE A 350 -20.29 10.64 -2.12
CA PHE A 350 -18.87 10.33 -2.31
C PHE A 350 -17.98 11.53 -1.97
N LYS A 351 -18.32 12.73 -2.45
CA LYS A 351 -17.55 13.95 -2.17
C LYS A 351 -17.49 14.27 -0.68
N VAL A 352 -18.64 14.20 0.01
CA VAL A 352 -18.70 14.41 1.47
C VAL A 352 -17.81 13.41 2.19
N HIS A 353 -17.92 12.13 1.87
CA HIS A 353 -17.12 11.09 2.52
C HIS A 353 -15.63 11.17 2.15
N ALA A 354 -15.28 11.62 0.95
CA ALA A 354 -13.89 11.88 0.56
C ALA A 354 -13.26 12.99 1.43
N GLY A 355 -14.02 14.05 1.71
CA GLY A 355 -13.61 15.09 2.64
C GLY A 355 -13.43 14.58 4.08
N ILE A 356 -14.37 13.76 4.57
CA ILE A 356 -14.29 13.11 5.89
C ILE A 356 -13.10 12.14 5.95
N ALA A 357 -12.85 11.35 4.90
CA ALA A 357 -11.72 10.44 4.80
C ALA A 357 -10.38 11.16 4.97
N GLN A 358 -10.20 12.30 4.29
CA GLN A 358 -9.00 13.11 4.46
C GLN A 358 -8.89 13.71 5.86
N ARG A 359 -10.02 14.09 6.47
CA ARG A 359 -10.05 14.63 7.82
C ARG A 359 -9.65 13.59 8.87
N ILE A 360 -10.24 12.40 8.81
CA ILE A 360 -9.84 11.23 9.62
C ILE A 360 -8.35 10.93 9.43
N MET A 361 -7.83 11.02 8.21
CA MET A 361 -6.41 10.79 7.96
C MET A 361 -5.49 11.82 8.63
N ASP A 362 -5.90 13.09 8.74
CA ASP A 362 -5.15 14.08 9.53
C ASP A 362 -5.20 13.78 11.03
N ASP A 363 -6.33 13.28 11.55
CA ASP A 363 -6.44 12.87 12.95
C ASP A 363 -5.52 11.67 13.25
N ILE A 364 -5.38 10.74 12.28
CA ILE A 364 -4.46 9.60 12.37
C ILE A 364 -2.99 10.08 12.42
N VAL A 365 -2.65 11.23 11.83
CA VAL A 365 -1.31 11.81 11.99
C VAL A 365 -1.06 12.21 13.45
N ASP A 366 -2.03 12.82 14.11
CA ASP A 366 -1.90 13.18 15.53
C ASP A 366 -1.81 11.95 16.43
N LEU A 367 -2.65 10.93 16.18
CA LEU A 367 -2.56 9.65 16.89
C LEU A 367 -1.21 8.98 16.67
N GLU A 368 -0.65 9.06 15.47
CA GLU A 368 0.66 8.49 15.19
C GLU A 368 1.77 9.24 15.92
N ILE A 369 1.69 10.56 16.06
CA ILE A 369 2.65 11.32 16.88
C ILE A 369 2.56 10.84 18.34
N GLU A 370 1.35 10.65 18.90
CA GLU A 370 1.17 10.08 20.25
C GLU A 370 1.75 8.65 20.36
N LYS A 371 1.67 7.84 19.30
CA LYS A 371 2.28 6.50 19.26
C LYS A 371 3.80 6.55 19.19
N ILE A 372 4.37 7.47 18.40
CA ILE A 372 5.81 7.67 18.31
C ILE A 372 6.36 8.14 19.66
N ASP A 373 5.67 9.06 20.34
CA ASP A 373 6.04 9.50 21.70
C ASP A 373 6.11 8.31 22.67
N ARG A 374 5.11 7.42 22.64
CA ARG A 374 5.14 6.18 23.45
C ARG A 374 6.26 5.21 23.06
N ILE A 375 6.67 5.17 21.80
CA ILE A 375 7.81 4.37 21.35
C ILE A 375 9.11 4.96 21.91
N ILE A 376 9.28 6.28 21.82
CA ILE A 376 10.42 7.01 22.39
C ILE A 376 10.51 6.77 23.90
N ASP A 377 9.42 7.00 24.64
CA ASP A 377 9.35 6.77 26.08
C ASP A 377 9.75 5.33 26.45
N LYS A 378 9.30 4.37 25.64
CA LYS A 378 9.63 2.96 25.85
C LYS A 378 11.12 2.68 25.68
N ILE A 379 11.74 3.24 24.63
CA ILE A 379 13.18 3.12 24.37
C ILE A 379 13.97 3.81 25.48
N GLU A 380 13.59 5.01 25.89
CA GLU A 380 14.28 5.72 26.98
C GLU A 380 14.24 4.91 28.28
N SER A 381 13.11 4.26 28.57
CA SER A 381 12.93 3.40 29.75
C SER A 381 13.65 2.05 29.69
N ASP A 382 14.16 1.64 28.53
CA ASP A 382 14.84 0.35 28.37
C ASP A 382 16.16 0.31 29.18
N PRO A 383 16.44 -0.80 29.89
CA PRO A 383 17.57 -0.92 30.82
C PRO A 383 18.96 -0.94 30.14
N GLU A 384 19.01 -1.05 28.82
CA GLU A 384 20.21 -1.03 27.99
C GLU A 384 20.93 0.32 28.03
N ALA A 385 22.24 0.31 27.76
CA ALA A 385 23.06 1.52 27.69
C ALA A 385 22.64 2.43 26.52
N ASP A 386 22.82 3.74 26.69
CA ASP A 386 22.41 4.75 25.69
C ASP A 386 23.02 4.52 24.31
N GLU A 387 24.27 4.02 24.23
CA GLU A 387 24.94 3.70 22.96
C GLU A 387 24.15 2.66 22.15
N VAL A 388 23.62 1.62 22.81
CA VAL A 388 22.82 0.56 22.18
C VAL A 388 21.48 1.09 21.70
N LYS A 389 20.87 2.01 22.46
CA LYS A 389 19.53 2.55 22.16
C LYS A 389 19.57 3.70 21.14
N SER A 390 20.73 4.30 20.94
CA SER A 390 20.90 5.55 20.20
C SER A 390 20.40 5.50 18.77
N THR A 391 20.60 4.39 18.04
CA THR A 391 20.12 4.26 16.66
C THR A 391 18.59 4.25 16.60
N GLU A 392 17.93 3.41 17.42
CA GLU A 392 16.46 3.33 17.47
C GLU A 392 15.85 4.67 17.92
N LEU A 393 16.41 5.30 18.95
CA LEU A 393 15.91 6.59 19.45
C LEU A 393 16.00 7.69 18.37
N ASN A 394 17.17 7.83 17.74
CA ASN A 394 17.37 8.83 16.69
C ASN A 394 16.49 8.58 15.45
N LEU A 395 16.23 7.32 15.11
CA LEU A 395 15.29 6.95 14.07
C LEU A 395 13.89 7.49 14.36
N TRP A 396 13.34 7.21 15.54
CA TRP A 396 11.97 7.65 15.89
C TRP A 396 11.86 9.16 16.06
N LEU A 397 12.90 9.83 16.56
CA LEU A 397 12.95 11.30 16.61
C LEU A 397 12.83 11.93 15.22
N LYS A 398 13.55 11.38 14.22
CA LYS A 398 13.46 11.87 12.83
C LYS A 398 12.09 11.58 12.21
N ILE A 399 11.53 10.41 12.45
CA ILE A 399 10.18 10.04 11.97
C ILE A 399 9.13 10.97 12.57
N ARG A 400 9.26 11.29 13.86
CA ARG A 400 8.40 12.25 14.54
C ARG A 400 8.49 13.62 13.89
N GLU A 401 9.71 14.13 13.67
CA GLU A 401 9.95 15.41 13.02
C GLU A 401 9.31 15.46 11.63
N LYS A 402 9.54 14.44 10.79
CA LYS A 402 8.96 14.36 9.43
C LYS A 402 7.45 14.27 9.45
N SER A 403 6.88 13.51 10.38
CA SER A 403 5.44 13.39 10.55
C SER A 403 4.79 14.74 10.92
N ILE A 404 5.44 15.53 11.77
CA ILE A 404 4.97 16.87 12.15
C ILE A 404 5.11 17.86 10.99
N GLN A 405 6.27 17.89 10.33
CA GLN A 405 6.57 18.86 9.27
C GLN A 405 5.71 18.64 8.03
N GLY A 406 5.58 17.40 7.56
CA GLY A 406 4.86 17.10 6.31
C GLY A 406 3.40 16.71 6.51
N ARG A 407 3.05 16.09 7.65
CA ARG A 407 1.70 15.55 7.91
C ARG A 407 1.15 14.72 6.74
N ARG A 408 1.98 13.89 6.12
CA ARG A 408 1.62 13.09 4.94
C ARG A 408 0.51 12.09 5.26
N THR A 409 -0.40 11.94 4.31
CA THR A 409 -1.53 11.00 4.39
C THR A 409 -1.66 10.20 3.09
N GLY A 410 -2.44 9.11 3.12
CA GLY A 410 -2.68 8.24 1.97
C GLY A 410 -4.14 7.78 1.91
N VAL A 411 -5.03 8.67 1.47
CA VAL A 411 -6.41 8.36 1.09
C VAL A 411 -6.40 7.72 -0.29
N GLY A 412 -6.96 6.53 -0.37
CA GLY A 412 -7.13 5.78 -1.61
C GLY A 412 -8.52 5.20 -1.76
N ILE A 413 -8.61 4.18 -2.60
CA ILE A 413 -9.87 3.50 -2.90
C ILE A 413 -9.72 1.99 -2.79
N THR A 414 -10.86 1.32 -2.72
CA THR A 414 -11.01 -0.10 -3.05
C THR A 414 -12.28 -0.29 -3.88
N ALA A 415 -12.51 -1.49 -4.40
CA ALA A 415 -13.71 -1.86 -5.13
C ALA A 415 -13.89 -1.17 -6.50
N GLU A 416 -12.81 -0.76 -7.18
CA GLU A 416 -12.91 -0.15 -8.52
C GLU A 416 -13.60 -1.10 -9.53
N GLY A 417 -13.13 -2.35 -9.60
CA GLY A 417 -13.70 -3.38 -10.45
C GLY A 417 -15.18 -3.64 -10.16
N ASP A 418 -15.54 -3.74 -8.88
CA ASP A 418 -16.93 -3.94 -8.47
C ASP A 418 -17.82 -2.72 -8.71
N MET A 419 -17.30 -1.50 -8.52
CA MET A 419 -18.02 -0.28 -8.85
C MET A 419 -18.38 -0.25 -10.34
N LEU A 420 -17.40 -0.50 -11.22
CA LEU A 420 -17.63 -0.50 -12.66
C LEU A 420 -18.60 -1.61 -13.08
N ALA A 421 -18.42 -2.83 -12.56
CA ALA A 421 -19.32 -3.95 -12.80
C ALA A 421 -20.76 -3.64 -12.36
N ALA A 422 -20.92 -3.05 -11.17
CA ALA A 422 -22.23 -2.66 -10.62
C ALA A 422 -22.95 -1.59 -11.46
N LEU A 423 -22.19 -0.72 -12.12
CA LEU A 423 -22.69 0.29 -13.05
C LEU A 423 -22.93 -0.25 -14.47
N GLY A 424 -22.65 -1.53 -14.72
CA GLY A 424 -22.69 -2.12 -16.07
C GLY A 424 -21.65 -1.53 -17.03
N ILE A 425 -20.51 -1.09 -16.49
CA ILE A 425 -19.39 -0.55 -17.27
C ILE A 425 -18.26 -1.58 -17.28
N GLN A 426 -17.82 -1.97 -18.48
CA GLN A 426 -16.71 -2.93 -18.61
C GLN A 426 -15.40 -2.27 -18.15
N TYR A 427 -14.63 -2.97 -17.32
CA TYR A 427 -13.32 -2.52 -16.84
C TYR A 427 -12.34 -2.33 -18.01
N GLY A 428 -11.52 -1.27 -17.96
CA GLY A 428 -10.56 -0.93 -19.02
C GLY A 428 -11.20 -0.43 -20.34
N SER A 429 -12.52 -0.49 -20.52
CA SER A 429 -13.16 0.13 -21.68
C SER A 429 -12.99 1.65 -21.66
N LYS A 430 -13.07 2.32 -22.83
CA LYS A 430 -13.02 3.79 -22.90
C LYS A 430 -13.98 4.48 -21.91
N LYS A 431 -15.22 3.98 -21.82
CA LYS A 431 -16.22 4.47 -20.85
C LYS A 431 -15.79 4.22 -19.41
N GLY A 432 -15.18 3.05 -19.13
CA GLY A 432 -14.63 2.71 -17.82
C GLY A 432 -13.49 3.64 -17.40
N ILE A 433 -12.55 3.91 -18.30
CA ILE A 433 -11.44 4.84 -18.10
C ILE A 433 -11.99 6.24 -17.79
N GLU A 434 -12.83 6.80 -18.67
CA GLU A 434 -13.40 8.13 -18.49
C GLU A 434 -14.16 8.28 -17.17
N PHE A 435 -14.93 7.25 -16.79
CA PHE A 435 -15.69 7.24 -15.55
C PHE A 435 -14.77 7.14 -14.32
N SER A 436 -13.79 6.24 -14.35
CA SER A 436 -12.79 6.09 -13.28
C SER A 436 -11.99 7.38 -13.07
N THR A 437 -11.53 8.00 -14.16
CA THR A 437 -10.83 9.30 -14.09
C THR A 437 -11.70 10.36 -13.44
N LYS A 438 -13.01 10.38 -13.71
CA LYS A 438 -13.95 11.32 -13.06
C LYS A 438 -14.09 11.07 -11.56
N VAL A 439 -14.15 9.81 -11.13
CA VAL A 439 -14.19 9.44 -9.70
C VAL A 439 -12.92 9.90 -9.00
N HIS A 440 -11.75 9.60 -9.56
CA HIS A 440 -10.46 9.96 -8.96
C HIS A 440 -10.19 11.47 -8.99
N LYS A 441 -10.60 12.17 -10.05
CA LYS A 441 -10.60 13.63 -10.07
C LYS A 441 -11.43 14.21 -8.94
N SER A 442 -12.62 13.65 -8.70
CA SER A 442 -13.50 14.08 -7.61
C SER A 442 -12.84 13.83 -6.26
N LEU A 443 -12.27 12.64 -6.04
CA LEU A 443 -11.53 12.31 -4.82
C LEU A 443 -10.40 13.31 -4.56
N ALA A 444 -9.60 13.61 -5.59
CA ALA A 444 -8.46 14.51 -5.46
C ALA A 444 -8.87 15.93 -5.05
N ILE A 445 -9.89 16.48 -5.72
CA ILE A 445 -10.40 17.81 -5.41
C ILE A 445 -10.94 17.88 -3.97
N GLU A 446 -11.71 16.88 -3.54
CA GLU A 446 -12.32 16.90 -2.20
C GLU A 446 -11.31 16.64 -1.08
N ALA A 447 -10.30 15.80 -1.31
CA ALA A 447 -9.21 15.61 -0.35
C ALA A 447 -8.41 16.92 -0.18
N TYR A 448 -8.03 17.58 -1.29
CA TYR A 448 -7.33 18.87 -1.21
C TYR A 448 -8.20 19.95 -0.56
N ARG A 449 -9.50 20.00 -0.88
CA ARG A 449 -10.45 20.92 -0.24
C ARG A 449 -10.56 20.69 1.25
N SER A 450 -10.68 19.43 1.69
CA SER A 450 -10.67 19.07 3.10
C SER A 450 -9.38 19.51 3.80
N SER A 451 -8.21 19.31 3.17
CA SER A 451 -6.93 19.74 3.73
C SER A 451 -6.78 21.26 3.83
N VAL A 452 -7.33 22.03 2.88
CA VAL A 452 -7.40 23.50 2.94
C VAL A 452 -8.36 23.97 4.04
N HIS A 453 -9.55 23.36 4.15
CA HIS A 453 -10.49 23.64 5.23
C HIS A 453 -9.88 23.35 6.61
N MET A 454 -9.17 22.22 6.75
CA MET A 454 -8.43 21.90 7.97
C MET A 454 -7.28 22.87 8.21
N ALA A 455 -6.61 23.39 7.19
CA ALA A 455 -5.58 24.40 7.39
C ALA A 455 -6.15 25.72 7.94
N ARG A 456 -7.35 26.11 7.50
CA ARG A 456 -8.07 27.25 8.08
C ARG A 456 -8.39 27.02 9.55
N ASP A 457 -8.82 25.81 9.90
CA ASP A 457 -9.35 25.48 11.23
C ASP A 457 -8.24 25.05 12.23
N ARG A 458 -7.15 24.46 11.75
CA ARG A 458 -6.07 23.80 12.53
C ARG A 458 -4.66 24.33 12.23
N GLY A 459 -4.52 25.20 11.23
CA GLY A 459 -3.23 25.66 10.67
C GLY A 459 -2.70 24.76 9.55
N ALA A 460 -1.99 25.33 8.58
CA ALA A 460 -1.29 24.57 7.53
C ALA A 460 -0.19 23.66 8.11
N PHE A 461 0.35 22.73 7.30
CA PHE A 461 1.54 21.99 7.74
C PHE A 461 2.73 22.96 7.93
N PRO A 462 3.61 22.74 8.93
CA PRO A 462 4.53 23.76 9.41
C PRO A 462 5.46 24.41 8.38
N ILE A 463 5.86 23.66 7.34
CA ILE A 463 6.79 24.13 6.31
C ILE A 463 6.10 24.54 5.00
N TYR A 464 4.76 24.65 4.98
CA TYR A 464 4.01 24.98 3.77
C TYR A 464 4.36 26.35 3.21
N GLU A 465 4.62 26.43 1.91
CA GLU A 465 4.79 27.69 1.18
C GLU A 465 4.21 27.59 -0.24
N THR A 466 3.14 28.34 -0.51
CA THR A 466 2.45 28.39 -1.81
C THR A 466 3.41 28.59 -3.00
N GLN A 467 4.39 29.48 -2.87
CA GLN A 467 5.27 29.84 -3.99
C GLN A 467 6.22 28.73 -4.42
N ARG A 468 6.55 27.79 -3.51
CA ARG A 468 7.42 26.66 -3.83
C ARG A 468 6.79 25.72 -4.83
N GLU A 469 5.47 25.64 -4.83
CA GLU A 469 4.70 24.64 -5.59
C GLU A 469 3.98 25.22 -6.82
N LYS A 470 4.17 26.51 -7.13
CA LYS A 470 3.47 27.21 -8.21
C LYS A 470 3.65 26.53 -9.59
N ASP A 471 4.79 25.89 -9.79
CA ASP A 471 5.16 25.22 -11.04
C ASP A 471 4.91 23.70 -10.98
N ASN A 472 4.43 23.17 -9.84
CA ASN A 472 4.17 21.75 -9.69
C ASN A 472 3.00 21.31 -10.61
N PRO A 473 3.17 20.29 -11.47
CA PRO A 473 2.14 19.86 -12.41
C PRO A 473 0.85 19.38 -11.74
N PHE A 474 0.94 18.69 -10.60
CA PHE A 474 -0.22 18.21 -9.86
C PHE A 474 -1.03 19.36 -9.28
N ILE A 475 -0.37 20.31 -8.59
CA ILE A 475 -1.03 21.49 -8.03
C ILE A 475 -1.68 22.34 -9.13
N ASN A 476 -1.01 22.48 -10.28
CA ASN A 476 -1.59 23.17 -11.43
C ASN A 476 -2.82 22.46 -12.00
N ARG A 477 -2.89 21.12 -11.96
CA ARG A 477 -4.12 20.38 -12.30
C ARG A 477 -5.26 20.65 -11.32
N ILE A 478 -4.98 20.72 -10.02
CA ILE A 478 -5.98 21.11 -9.00
C ILE A 478 -6.48 22.53 -9.27
N LYS A 479 -5.56 23.49 -9.47
CA LYS A 479 -5.88 24.89 -9.80
C LYS A 479 -6.77 25.03 -11.04
N ASN A 480 -6.47 24.27 -12.09
CA ASN A 480 -7.26 24.31 -13.32
C ASN A 480 -8.65 23.65 -13.15
N ALA A 481 -8.76 22.65 -12.28
CA ALA A 481 -10.01 21.96 -12.02
C ALA A 481 -10.94 22.75 -11.08
N ASP A 482 -10.38 23.45 -10.10
CA ASP A 482 -11.09 24.28 -9.14
C ASP A 482 -10.24 25.51 -8.75
N PRO A 483 -10.37 26.63 -9.49
CA PRO A 483 -9.62 27.85 -9.20
C PRO A 483 -9.94 28.48 -7.85
N GLU A 484 -11.14 28.24 -7.29
CA GLU A 484 -11.53 28.82 -6.02
C GLU A 484 -10.87 28.07 -4.85
N LEU A 485 -10.83 26.73 -4.93
CA LEU A 485 -10.03 25.91 -4.02
C LEU A 485 -8.57 26.37 -3.99
N TYR A 486 -7.98 26.65 -5.17
CA TYR A 486 -6.61 27.14 -5.22
C TYR A 486 -6.45 28.51 -4.52
N LYS A 487 -7.36 29.47 -4.72
CA LYS A 487 -7.31 30.74 -3.98
C LYS A 487 -7.42 30.56 -2.47
N GLU A 488 -8.28 29.66 -2.00
CA GLU A 488 -8.36 29.33 -0.58
C GLU A 488 -7.07 28.68 -0.08
N MET A 489 -6.44 27.81 -0.88
CA MET A 489 -5.13 27.24 -0.58
C MET A 489 -4.03 28.31 -0.52
N GLU A 490 -4.05 29.33 -1.38
CA GLU A 490 -3.10 30.46 -1.29
C GLU A 490 -3.30 31.26 0.00
N LYS A 491 -4.55 31.38 0.46
CA LYS A 491 -4.93 32.18 1.63
C LYS A 491 -4.67 31.47 2.96
N TYR A 492 -5.01 30.19 3.05
CA TYR A 492 -4.98 29.42 4.31
C TYR A 492 -3.87 28.37 4.35
N GLY A 493 -3.29 28.04 3.20
CA GLY A 493 -2.45 26.87 3.02
C GLY A 493 -3.25 25.57 3.00
N ARG A 494 -2.54 24.45 3.14
CA ARG A 494 -3.15 23.12 3.33
C ARG A 494 -2.52 22.40 4.51
N ARG A 495 -3.25 21.46 5.10
CA ARG A 495 -2.87 20.74 6.33
C ARG A 495 -1.87 19.61 6.08
N ASN A 496 -1.78 19.09 4.85
CA ASN A 496 -1.02 17.89 4.52
C ASN A 496 -0.17 18.11 3.25
N ILE A 497 1.09 17.66 3.26
CA ILE A 497 2.03 17.86 2.14
C ILE A 497 1.63 17.09 0.87
N SER A 498 1.10 15.87 1.03
CA SER A 498 0.54 14.98 0.00
C SER A 498 -0.46 14.02 0.64
N MET A 499 -1.44 13.55 -0.14
CA MET A 499 -2.66 12.97 0.43
C MET A 499 -3.18 11.69 -0.23
N LEU A 500 -2.85 11.43 -1.50
CA LEU A 500 -3.59 10.49 -2.33
C LEU A 500 -2.69 9.37 -2.82
N THR A 501 -3.14 8.13 -2.65
CA THR A 501 -2.45 6.94 -3.15
C THR A 501 -3.49 5.86 -3.46
N ILE A 502 -3.15 4.87 -4.28
CA ILE A 502 -3.95 3.64 -4.36
C ILE A 502 -3.06 2.48 -3.93
N ALA A 503 -3.27 2.04 -2.70
CA ALA A 503 -2.54 0.94 -2.10
C ALA A 503 -3.12 -0.43 -2.49
N PRO A 504 -2.33 -1.52 -2.37
CA PRO A 504 -2.91 -2.86 -2.36
C PRO A 504 -3.82 -3.00 -1.13
N THR A 505 -5.08 -3.31 -1.36
CA THR A 505 -6.07 -3.51 -0.29
C THR A 505 -6.27 -5.00 -0.05
N GLY A 506 -5.21 -5.82 -0.14
CA GLY A 506 -5.34 -7.28 -0.17
C GLY A 506 -6.04 -7.89 1.05
N THR A 507 -5.85 -7.32 2.25
CA THR A 507 -6.56 -7.79 3.46
C THR A 507 -7.88 -7.05 3.68
N THR A 508 -7.93 -5.76 3.38
CA THR A 508 -9.13 -4.93 3.57
C THR A 508 -10.23 -5.27 2.56
N SER A 509 -9.87 -5.60 1.32
CA SER A 509 -10.80 -6.08 0.28
C SER A 509 -11.54 -7.34 0.68
N ILE A 510 -10.87 -8.27 1.39
CA ILE A 510 -11.51 -9.47 1.97
C ILE A 510 -12.59 -9.07 2.98
N MET A 511 -12.29 -8.14 3.91
CA MET A 511 -13.28 -7.68 4.90
C MET A 511 -14.41 -6.87 4.26
N THR A 512 -14.13 -6.08 3.21
CA THR A 512 -15.17 -5.39 2.45
C THR A 512 -15.95 -6.32 1.51
N GLN A 513 -15.45 -7.54 1.28
CA GLN A 513 -15.97 -8.50 0.30
C GLN A 513 -16.04 -7.93 -1.13
N THR A 514 -15.05 -7.11 -1.52
CA THR A 514 -14.99 -6.42 -2.83
C THR A 514 -13.65 -6.65 -3.55
N THR A 515 -13.51 -6.14 -4.78
CA THR A 515 -12.22 -6.12 -5.49
C THR A 515 -11.18 -5.23 -4.79
N SER A 516 -9.90 -5.59 -4.93
CA SER A 516 -8.79 -4.94 -4.22
C SER A 516 -8.26 -3.69 -4.94
N GLY A 517 -8.50 -2.51 -4.38
CA GLY A 517 -7.87 -1.27 -4.84
C GLY A 517 -8.44 -0.88 -6.20
N ILE A 518 -7.55 -0.51 -7.12
CA ILE A 518 -7.91 -0.26 -8.52
C ILE A 518 -8.12 -1.56 -9.32
N GLU A 519 -7.75 -2.72 -8.78
CA GLU A 519 -7.73 -3.96 -9.55
C GLU A 519 -9.14 -4.42 -9.97
N PRO A 520 -9.27 -5.05 -11.16
CA PRO A 520 -10.47 -5.80 -11.50
C PRO A 520 -10.63 -7.03 -10.59
N VAL A 521 -11.76 -7.73 -10.72
CA VAL A 521 -11.91 -9.03 -10.05
C VAL A 521 -10.84 -9.99 -10.57
N PHE A 522 -10.14 -10.70 -9.67
CA PHE A 522 -9.11 -11.64 -10.10
C PHE A 522 -9.74 -12.80 -10.89
N MET A 523 -10.70 -13.49 -10.26
CA MET A 523 -11.55 -14.50 -10.87
C MET A 523 -12.95 -14.40 -10.29
N VAL A 524 -13.97 -14.60 -11.13
CA VAL A 524 -15.38 -14.62 -10.68
C VAL A 524 -15.68 -15.88 -9.89
N SER A 525 -15.05 -16.99 -10.26
CA SER A 525 -15.15 -18.27 -9.57
C SER A 525 -13.83 -19.04 -9.67
N TYR A 526 -13.50 -19.79 -8.64
CA TYR A 526 -12.35 -20.71 -8.60
C TYR A 526 -12.61 -21.90 -7.68
N LYS A 527 -11.96 -23.03 -7.95
CA LYS A 527 -12.09 -24.23 -7.11
C LYS A 527 -11.14 -24.16 -5.93
N ARG A 528 -11.67 -24.39 -4.73
CA ARG A 528 -10.87 -24.68 -3.54
C ARG A 528 -10.98 -26.15 -3.20
N ARG A 529 -9.89 -26.67 -2.64
CA ARG A 529 -9.76 -28.04 -2.16
C ARG A 529 -9.79 -28.02 -0.63
N ARG A 530 -10.67 -28.82 -0.05
CA ARG A 530 -10.69 -29.12 1.38
C ARG A 530 -10.31 -30.58 1.55
N LYS A 531 -9.37 -30.85 2.45
CA LYS A 531 -9.03 -32.22 2.84
C LYS A 531 -10.23 -32.80 3.58
N VAL A 532 -10.73 -33.94 3.12
CA VAL A 532 -11.83 -34.67 3.76
C VAL A 532 -11.29 -35.35 5.01
N ASN A 533 -11.94 -35.12 6.14
CA ASN A 533 -11.64 -35.87 7.35
C ASN A 533 -12.22 -37.29 7.18
N PRO A 534 -11.44 -38.37 7.34
CA PRO A 534 -11.93 -39.74 7.21
C PRO A 534 -13.13 -40.07 8.11
N ASN A 535 -13.32 -39.32 9.19
CA ASN A 535 -14.44 -39.49 10.12
C ASN A 535 -15.71 -38.71 9.72
N ASP A 536 -15.63 -37.82 8.74
CA ASP A 536 -16.79 -37.05 8.24
C ASP A 536 -17.54 -37.84 7.17
N LYS A 537 -18.58 -38.56 7.60
CA LYS A 537 -19.44 -39.37 6.72
C LYS A 537 -20.34 -38.55 5.78
N SER A 538 -20.34 -37.21 5.91
CA SER A 538 -21.15 -36.30 5.09
C SER A 538 -20.37 -35.59 4.00
N SER A 539 -19.03 -35.69 4.00
CA SER A 539 -18.16 -35.07 3.01
C SER A 539 -18.18 -35.79 1.66
N ARG A 540 -18.20 -35.04 0.55
CA ARG A 540 -18.05 -35.57 -0.81
C ARG A 540 -16.57 -35.75 -1.13
N ILE A 541 -16.17 -36.91 -1.64
CA ILE A 541 -14.79 -37.14 -2.11
C ILE A 541 -14.77 -36.95 -3.62
N ASP A 542 -14.07 -35.91 -4.09
CA ASP A 542 -13.95 -35.59 -5.51
C ASP A 542 -12.70 -36.21 -6.14
N PHE A 543 -11.58 -36.26 -5.40
CA PHE A 543 -10.40 -37.02 -5.82
C PHE A 543 -9.54 -37.46 -4.62
N ILE A 544 -8.61 -38.39 -4.88
CA ILE A 544 -7.60 -38.84 -3.93
C ILE A 544 -6.23 -38.48 -4.53
N ASP A 545 -5.36 -37.85 -3.74
CA ASP A 545 -4.02 -37.47 -4.21
C ASP A 545 -3.01 -38.62 -4.16
N GLU A 546 -1.80 -38.34 -4.64
CA GLU A 546 -0.69 -39.31 -4.72
C GLU A 546 -0.25 -39.83 -3.34
N THR A 547 -0.59 -39.12 -2.26
CA THR A 547 -0.31 -39.51 -0.88
C THR A 547 -1.45 -40.29 -0.22
N GLY A 548 -2.56 -40.50 -0.94
CA GLY A 548 -3.74 -41.22 -0.46
C GLY A 548 -4.74 -40.36 0.31
N ASP A 549 -4.55 -39.04 0.36
CA ASP A 549 -5.47 -38.13 1.02
C ASP A 549 -6.71 -37.88 0.16
N SER A 550 -7.90 -37.91 0.78
CA SER A 550 -9.17 -37.62 0.11
C SER A 550 -9.47 -36.11 0.14
N TRP A 551 -9.92 -35.57 -0.98
CA TRP A 551 -10.19 -34.14 -1.15
C TRP A 551 -11.59 -33.88 -1.69
N GLU A 552 -12.21 -32.83 -1.18
CA GLU A 552 -13.46 -32.24 -1.67
C GLU A 552 -13.12 -30.93 -2.41
N GLU A 553 -13.61 -30.79 -3.63
CA GLU A 553 -13.51 -29.58 -4.44
C GLU A 553 -14.84 -28.82 -4.44
N TYR A 554 -14.80 -27.53 -4.12
CA TYR A 554 -15.97 -26.68 -4.20
C TYR A 554 -15.63 -25.35 -4.85
N ASN A 555 -16.61 -24.78 -5.54
CA ASN A 555 -16.48 -23.49 -6.19
C ASN A 555 -16.63 -22.37 -5.15
N VAL A 556 -15.66 -21.47 -5.12
CA VAL A 556 -15.74 -20.20 -4.42
C VAL A 556 -16.06 -19.12 -5.43
N PHE A 557 -16.98 -18.23 -5.07
CA PHE A 557 -17.48 -17.17 -5.95
C PHE A 557 -17.16 -15.80 -5.38
N HIS A 558 -16.98 -14.84 -6.28
CA HIS A 558 -16.92 -13.44 -5.91
C HIS A 558 -18.27 -12.98 -5.32
N HIS A 559 -18.27 -12.35 -4.16
CA HIS A 559 -19.49 -12.00 -3.41
C HIS A 559 -20.48 -11.18 -4.23
N ASN A 560 -19.98 -10.18 -4.95
CA ASN A 560 -20.83 -9.30 -5.75
C ASN A 560 -21.36 -9.97 -7.03
N PHE A 561 -20.74 -11.06 -7.49
CA PHE A 561 -21.31 -11.91 -8.54
C PHE A 561 -22.52 -12.70 -8.03
N LEU A 562 -22.49 -13.20 -6.79
CA LEU A 562 -23.66 -13.87 -6.19
C LEU A 562 -24.85 -12.91 -6.06
N LYS A 563 -24.60 -11.66 -5.64
CA LYS A 563 -25.62 -10.61 -5.63
C LYS A 563 -26.18 -10.30 -7.02
N TRP A 564 -25.31 -10.29 -8.05
CA TRP A 564 -25.76 -10.12 -9.43
C TRP A 564 -26.66 -11.29 -9.88
N LEU A 565 -26.37 -12.53 -9.50
CA LEU A 565 -27.21 -13.70 -9.80
C LEU A 565 -28.62 -13.54 -9.24
N GLU A 566 -28.73 -13.22 -7.95
CA GLU A 566 -30.02 -13.03 -7.26
C GLU A 566 -30.89 -11.97 -7.95
N LEU A 567 -30.28 -10.86 -8.37
CA LEU A 567 -30.97 -9.75 -9.03
C LEU A 567 -31.36 -10.03 -10.49
N ASN A 568 -30.82 -11.09 -11.10
CA ASN A 568 -31.06 -11.47 -12.50
C ASN A 568 -31.75 -12.84 -12.61
N ASP A 569 -32.55 -13.20 -11.61
CA ASP A 569 -33.40 -14.40 -11.56
C ASP A 569 -32.64 -15.72 -11.65
N TYR A 570 -31.37 -15.76 -11.23
CA TYR A 570 -30.62 -16.98 -11.02
C TYR A 570 -30.70 -17.42 -9.56
N ASN A 571 -30.75 -18.73 -9.32
CA ASN A 571 -30.60 -19.31 -7.98
C ASN A 571 -29.11 -19.54 -7.68
N PRO A 572 -28.47 -18.81 -6.74
CA PRO A 572 -27.06 -18.99 -6.42
C PRO A 572 -26.69 -20.41 -5.99
N ASP A 573 -27.58 -21.10 -5.25
CA ASP A 573 -27.33 -22.47 -4.77
C ASP A 573 -27.28 -23.52 -5.89
N GLU A 574 -27.92 -23.23 -7.02
CA GLU A 574 -27.86 -24.06 -8.22
C GLU A 574 -26.62 -23.71 -9.04
N VAL A 575 -26.37 -22.41 -9.28
CA VAL A 575 -25.22 -21.94 -10.06
C VAL A 575 -23.89 -22.36 -9.44
N THR A 576 -23.81 -22.36 -8.11
CA THR A 576 -22.59 -22.75 -7.38
C THR A 576 -22.19 -24.21 -7.60
N LYS A 577 -23.15 -25.07 -7.95
CA LYS A 577 -22.97 -26.51 -8.18
C LYS A 577 -22.81 -26.87 -9.67
N MET A 578 -22.91 -25.90 -10.57
CA MET A 578 -22.76 -26.13 -12.01
C MET A 578 -21.32 -26.50 -12.38
N ASN A 579 -21.17 -27.19 -13.52
CA ASN A 579 -19.86 -27.44 -14.09
C ASN A 579 -19.28 -26.20 -14.78
N ASP A 580 -17.99 -26.25 -15.10
CA ASP A 580 -17.24 -25.09 -15.60
C ASP A 580 -17.82 -24.54 -16.93
N ASP A 581 -18.37 -25.37 -17.81
CA ASP A 581 -18.90 -24.94 -19.11
C ASP A 581 -20.27 -24.27 -19.02
N GLU A 582 -21.12 -24.74 -18.11
CA GLU A 582 -22.36 -24.06 -17.75
C GLU A 582 -22.09 -22.72 -17.07
N LEU A 583 -21.14 -22.72 -16.13
CA LEU A 583 -20.76 -21.52 -15.39
C LEU A 583 -20.19 -20.44 -16.31
N LYS A 584 -19.33 -20.79 -17.27
CA LYS A 584 -18.81 -19.85 -18.28
C LYS A 584 -19.94 -19.14 -19.04
N LYS A 585 -21.04 -19.85 -19.38
CA LYS A 585 -22.18 -19.25 -20.09
C LYS A 585 -22.92 -18.22 -19.24
N ILE A 586 -22.99 -18.44 -17.92
CA ILE A 586 -23.60 -17.49 -16.99
C ILE A 586 -22.67 -16.29 -16.75
N ILE A 587 -21.40 -16.54 -16.48
CA ILE A 587 -20.39 -15.48 -16.30
C ILE A 587 -20.34 -14.58 -17.53
N ALA A 588 -20.45 -15.13 -18.74
CA ALA A 588 -20.46 -14.36 -19.99
C ALA A 588 -21.61 -13.35 -20.10
N LYS A 589 -22.71 -13.54 -19.36
CA LYS A 589 -23.82 -12.59 -19.28
C LYS A 589 -23.65 -11.54 -18.17
N SER A 590 -22.71 -11.77 -17.25
CA SER A 590 -22.47 -10.88 -16.13
C SER A 590 -21.58 -9.69 -16.51
N PRO A 591 -21.66 -8.57 -15.77
CA PRO A 591 -20.77 -7.41 -15.96
C PRO A 591 -19.29 -7.72 -15.75
N TYR A 592 -18.95 -8.87 -15.15
CA TYR A 592 -17.57 -9.31 -14.94
C TYR A 592 -16.95 -9.97 -16.17
N HIS A 593 -17.74 -10.27 -17.21
CA HIS A 593 -17.20 -10.81 -18.46
C HIS A 593 -16.22 -9.79 -19.09
N LYS A 594 -15.02 -10.28 -19.48
CA LYS A 594 -13.91 -9.44 -20.02
C LYS A 594 -13.41 -8.34 -19.07
N SER A 595 -13.74 -8.47 -17.78
CA SER A 595 -13.36 -7.52 -16.72
C SER A 595 -12.67 -8.24 -15.57
N THR A 596 -12.04 -9.39 -15.83
CA THR A 596 -11.24 -10.12 -14.83
C THR A 596 -9.76 -9.96 -15.12
N ALA A 597 -8.90 -10.20 -14.12
CA ALA A 597 -7.45 -10.06 -14.27
C ALA A 597 -6.89 -10.85 -15.47
N ASN A 598 -7.42 -12.04 -15.76
CA ASN A 598 -6.96 -12.91 -16.85
C ASN A 598 -7.43 -12.53 -18.26
N ASN A 599 -8.45 -11.68 -18.41
CA ASN A 599 -9.08 -11.42 -19.71
C ASN A 599 -9.32 -9.93 -20.02
N VAL A 600 -8.88 -9.04 -19.12
CA VAL A 600 -8.80 -7.60 -19.39
C VAL A 600 -7.73 -7.35 -20.45
N ASP A 601 -7.97 -6.36 -21.31
CA ASP A 601 -6.91 -5.83 -22.17
C ASP A 601 -5.86 -5.09 -21.31
N TRP A 602 -4.65 -5.64 -21.22
CA TRP A 602 -3.59 -5.13 -20.35
C TRP A 602 -3.13 -3.73 -20.73
N VAL A 603 -3.11 -3.39 -22.03
CA VAL A 603 -2.74 -2.04 -22.48
C VAL A 603 -3.84 -1.06 -22.06
N SER A 604 -5.10 -1.42 -22.24
CA SER A 604 -6.23 -0.61 -21.75
C SER A 604 -6.22 -0.45 -20.21
N LYS A 605 -5.81 -1.48 -19.46
CA LYS A 605 -5.61 -1.40 -18.02
C LYS A 605 -4.49 -0.41 -17.66
N VAL A 606 -3.37 -0.45 -18.37
CA VAL A 606 -2.25 0.50 -18.17
C VAL A 606 -2.67 1.93 -18.49
N ASN A 607 -3.43 2.13 -19.57
CA ASN A 607 -3.99 3.44 -19.91
C ASN A 607 -4.93 3.96 -18.80
N MET A 608 -5.77 3.07 -18.23
CA MET A 608 -6.61 3.40 -17.09
C MET A 608 -5.77 3.86 -15.88
N GLN A 609 -4.69 3.13 -15.56
CA GLN A 609 -3.76 3.52 -14.51
C GLN A 609 -3.16 4.91 -14.79
N GLY A 610 -2.68 5.17 -16.00
CA GLY A 610 -2.08 6.46 -16.38
C GLY A 610 -3.06 7.63 -16.25
N GLU A 611 -4.31 7.47 -16.70
CA GLU A 611 -5.34 8.51 -16.56
C GLU A 611 -5.75 8.76 -15.11
N VAL A 612 -5.82 7.71 -14.29
CA VAL A 612 -6.08 7.83 -12.85
C VAL A 612 -4.89 8.46 -12.12
N GLN A 613 -3.66 8.11 -12.49
CA GLN A 613 -2.41 8.59 -11.87
C GLN A 613 -2.29 10.12 -11.91
N LYS A 614 -2.89 10.79 -12.90
CA LYS A 614 -2.94 12.26 -12.99
C LYS A 614 -3.58 12.91 -11.77
N TRP A 615 -4.45 12.19 -11.06
CA TRP A 615 -5.20 12.62 -9.88
C TRP A 615 -4.75 11.93 -8.60
N VAL A 616 -3.58 11.29 -8.60
CA VAL A 616 -2.93 10.69 -7.43
C VAL A 616 -1.55 11.32 -7.23
N ASP A 617 -1.37 12.07 -6.13
CA ASP A 617 -0.13 12.84 -5.88
C ASP A 617 1.05 11.96 -5.42
N HIS A 618 0.78 10.81 -4.78
CA HIS A 618 1.76 9.73 -4.62
C HIS A 618 1.79 8.84 -5.87
N SER A 619 1.64 7.53 -5.74
CA SER A 619 1.65 6.55 -6.82
C SER A 619 0.49 5.55 -6.65
N ILE A 620 0.38 4.61 -7.58
CA ILE A 620 -0.63 3.55 -7.61
C ILE A 620 0.11 2.22 -7.59
N SER A 621 -0.19 1.38 -6.60
CA SER A 621 0.20 -0.02 -6.64
C SER A 621 -0.79 -0.76 -7.54
N VAL A 622 -0.30 -1.23 -8.68
CA VAL A 622 -1.06 -2.13 -9.56
C VAL A 622 -0.15 -3.23 -10.09
N THR A 623 -0.68 -4.44 -10.14
CA THR A 623 -0.02 -5.59 -10.75
C THR A 623 -0.71 -5.90 -12.07
N VAL A 624 0.01 -5.81 -13.17
CA VAL A 624 -0.49 -6.26 -14.47
C VAL A 624 -0.37 -7.79 -14.52
N ASN A 625 -1.45 -8.45 -14.11
CA ASN A 625 -1.59 -9.90 -14.18
C ASN A 625 -1.75 -10.31 -15.65
N VAL A 626 -0.86 -11.17 -16.13
CA VAL A 626 -0.83 -11.71 -17.49
C VAL A 626 -0.91 -13.24 -17.46
N PRO A 627 -1.38 -13.92 -18.53
CA PRO A 627 -1.44 -15.37 -18.59
C PRO A 627 -0.07 -16.03 -18.51
N ASN A 628 -0.01 -17.24 -17.95
CA ASN A 628 1.23 -17.99 -17.82
C ASN A 628 1.93 -18.29 -19.17
N ASP A 629 1.20 -18.34 -20.28
CA ASP A 629 1.75 -18.57 -21.63
C ASP A 629 2.09 -17.28 -22.39
N VAL A 630 2.03 -16.11 -21.74
CA VAL A 630 2.38 -14.83 -22.35
C VAL A 630 3.86 -14.83 -22.80
N LYS A 631 4.15 -14.13 -23.89
CA LYS A 631 5.51 -13.95 -24.39
C LYS A 631 6.19 -12.73 -23.76
N GLU A 632 7.52 -12.71 -23.77
CA GLU A 632 8.34 -11.61 -23.26
C GLU A 632 8.00 -10.27 -23.94
N GLU A 633 7.68 -10.27 -25.23
CA GLU A 633 7.37 -9.03 -25.96
C GLU A 633 6.17 -8.28 -25.37
N ILE A 634 5.18 -9.01 -24.83
CA ILE A 634 4.00 -8.38 -24.20
C ILE A 634 4.39 -7.68 -22.89
N VAL A 635 5.37 -8.21 -22.14
CA VAL A 635 5.90 -7.54 -20.94
C VAL A 635 6.60 -6.24 -21.35
N SER A 636 7.36 -6.26 -22.45
CA SER A 636 7.95 -5.05 -23.03
C SER A 636 6.88 -4.02 -23.42
N ASP A 637 5.82 -4.45 -24.11
CA ASP A 637 4.72 -3.58 -24.54
C ASP A 637 4.00 -2.95 -23.34
N ILE A 638 3.75 -3.72 -22.28
CA ILE A 638 3.13 -3.24 -21.04
C ILE A 638 3.99 -2.15 -20.38
N TYR A 639 5.30 -2.36 -20.26
CA TYR A 639 6.19 -1.37 -19.64
C TYR A 639 6.36 -0.11 -20.49
N LEU A 640 6.47 -0.24 -21.82
CA LEU A 640 6.51 0.91 -22.72
C LEU A 640 5.21 1.71 -22.67
N ALA A 641 4.06 1.03 -22.71
CA ALA A 641 2.76 1.67 -22.56
C ALA A 641 2.63 2.41 -21.21
N GLY A 642 3.20 1.84 -20.14
CA GLY A 642 3.22 2.48 -18.82
C GLY A 642 3.97 3.80 -18.80
N TRP A 643 5.15 3.81 -19.40
CA TRP A 643 5.96 5.02 -19.54
C TRP A 643 5.23 6.08 -20.36
N GLU A 644 4.72 5.70 -21.54
CA GLU A 644 4.03 6.60 -22.47
C GLU A 644 2.70 7.15 -21.89
N SER A 645 2.03 6.37 -21.06
CA SER A 645 0.79 6.77 -20.37
C SER A 645 1.02 7.68 -19.17
N GLY A 646 2.27 7.89 -18.76
CA GLY A 646 2.64 8.70 -17.61
C GLY A 646 2.34 8.02 -16.27
N CYS A 647 2.35 6.68 -16.22
CA CYS A 647 2.35 5.94 -14.96
C CYS A 647 3.61 6.28 -14.15
N LYS A 648 3.56 6.08 -12.83
CA LYS A 648 4.72 6.26 -11.94
C LYS A 648 5.50 4.97 -11.70
N GLY A 649 4.86 3.82 -11.88
CA GLY A 649 5.52 2.52 -11.86
C GLY A 649 4.60 1.41 -12.35
N ILE A 650 5.19 0.28 -12.73
CA ILE A 650 4.48 -0.93 -13.15
C ILE A 650 5.18 -2.18 -12.61
N THR A 651 4.37 -3.13 -12.17
CA THR A 651 4.77 -4.50 -11.86
C THR A 651 3.96 -5.46 -12.74
N VAL A 652 4.61 -6.47 -13.31
CA VAL A 652 3.97 -7.54 -14.07
C VAL A 652 4.03 -8.84 -13.27
N TYR A 653 2.95 -9.60 -13.27
CA TYR A 653 2.90 -10.94 -12.68
C TYR A 653 2.26 -11.91 -13.67
N ARG A 654 2.92 -13.05 -13.90
CA ARG A 654 2.56 -14.05 -14.91
C ARG A 654 1.94 -15.30 -14.30
#